data_AF-A0A497PUZ5-F1
#
_entry.id   AF-A0A497PUZ5-F1
#
_cell.length_a   1.000
_cell.length_b   1.000
_cell.length_c   1.000
_cell.angle_alpha   90.00
_cell.angle_beta   90.00
_cell.angle_gamma   90.00
#
_symmetry.space_group_name_H-M   'P 1'
#
loop_
_entity.id
_entity.type
_entity.pdbx_description
1 polymer ?
#
loop_
_entity_poly.entity_id
_entity_poly.type
_entity_poly.pdbx_seq_one_letter_code
_entity_poly.pdbx_strand_id
1 'polypeptide(L)'
;MPSKHTAGKVREFQMNMEDAARLADCFNSFDDSDSWPGGFTHGNPYTAERVLQQKQKSEELKTLVAYDDDKIVGHCNVCPAEGDEEAAYVGLLGVRPDYQGKGFGKAMLIEATELAAHLGKRRIDLHTWPGNLKAMPLYKRVGYNWVPNTRVLMESYVPGILNCSLFKQFFEKYYWYDVLKRDIRQEPDDIRQDGIAVYEYHFEGESGDRLDVTVDRFARGMCGFRLVLNGETLEMRITPERHVGFIGVGRVPVHLRVRNGTSRPVDVSIDPEPQGGLRLDTSGPLRSTIQPDADFLLDAVYQIEPGIRPHDETEQADVKVKTQCEWRITIDGQTVYMYSGLLPTEALALSYGPEWACVAPGETARVTLQLRNNAPETVRGKVVITGLESRNIENREFEFTIERNDLHGQAVTIPTTKSDRNQVLRLRTEVYIDTEQGPTRIRDAPLQVAVIGAAGACAYEAPDGVVFLETETFRLQFMKGPHPIVANIYFKTTAWSYRGYLMYGMPGYPFPTEGGEWLEKEYEYTFRNEGDIAEVSFTGVSRERLGLVVTWTFRAYGGTGRVEIWMTFENRSSESMTNLGALRGSWADTSITRMYVPLRGKIYELSSEMWGGGRYLPKKPEDYHETWIALVDDISGSSLGYVWSNDRAVEVIPFRDHASLNLESKIPDLEHGESATTSILTVLIGEHTWRAVRQYWAYTNARTALTDGPIQVAQDLSVGIVPADSDSVTRTGAPVIIDSATGNTMALRVQVIHEVPLTGRAIVRAPRGVMLDGESELEFDIEDLSIERPFVKQFEMTCKNYGPWLVDGGEIELRFADRIVRVPLRVILWNSKSEVERGTRNEGGVEL
;
A
#
# COMPACT_ATOMS: atom_id res chain seq x y z
N MET A 1 -31.48 -21.51 -7.57
CA MET A 1 -31.80 -22.20 -6.30
C MET A 1 -30.51 -22.29 -5.49
N PRO A 2 -30.54 -22.18 -4.16
CA PRO A 2 -29.33 -22.32 -3.36
C PRO A 2 -28.70 -23.68 -3.63
N SER A 3 -27.41 -23.66 -3.97
CA SER A 3 -26.61 -24.83 -4.26
C SER A 3 -26.58 -25.78 -3.06
N LYS A 4 -26.52 -27.10 -3.29
CA LYS A 4 -26.27 -28.08 -2.21
C LYS A 4 -24.97 -27.80 -1.44
N HIS A 5 -24.07 -26.99 -2.00
CA HIS A 5 -22.81 -26.59 -1.38
C HIS A 5 -22.95 -25.37 -0.46
N THR A 6 -23.95 -24.50 -0.67
CA THR A 6 -24.15 -23.25 0.08
C THR A 6 -25.39 -23.26 0.99
N ALA A 7 -26.40 -24.06 0.63
CA ALA A 7 -27.65 -24.19 1.36
C ALA A 7 -27.43 -24.54 2.83
N GLY A 8 -27.99 -23.71 3.72
CA GLY A 8 -27.89 -23.88 5.18
C GLY A 8 -26.51 -23.59 5.77
N LYS A 9 -25.53 -23.15 4.97
CA LYS A 9 -24.16 -22.85 5.43
C LYS A 9 -23.76 -21.40 5.31
N VAL A 10 -24.32 -20.66 4.36
CA VAL A 10 -23.95 -19.27 4.07
C VAL A 10 -25.20 -18.41 4.06
N ARG A 11 -25.09 -17.23 4.66
CA ARG A 11 -26.10 -16.17 4.57
C ARG A 11 -25.43 -14.81 4.54
N GLU A 12 -26.20 -13.79 4.21
CA GLU A 12 -25.77 -12.40 4.32
C GLU A 12 -25.68 -11.98 5.79
N PHE A 13 -24.65 -11.18 6.10
CA PHE A 13 -24.50 -10.53 7.40
C PHE A 13 -25.60 -9.48 7.60
N GLN A 14 -26.23 -9.47 8.76
CA GLN A 14 -27.20 -8.44 9.10
C GLN A 14 -26.53 -7.30 9.85
N MET A 15 -26.75 -6.06 9.40
CA MET A 15 -26.17 -4.85 10.00
C MET A 15 -26.83 -4.50 11.34
N ASN A 16 -26.61 -5.33 12.36
CA ASN A 16 -27.15 -5.18 13.71
C ASN A 16 -26.14 -5.65 14.77
N MET A 17 -26.42 -5.34 16.04
CA MET A 17 -25.51 -5.67 17.15
C MET A 17 -25.38 -7.18 17.42
N GLU A 18 -26.41 -7.97 17.11
CA GLU A 18 -26.40 -9.42 17.36
C GLU A 18 -25.41 -10.14 16.44
N ASP A 19 -25.52 -9.88 15.13
CA ASP A 19 -24.58 -10.41 14.15
C ASP A 19 -23.18 -9.81 14.32
N ALA A 20 -23.08 -8.52 14.69
CA ALA A 20 -21.78 -7.90 14.99
C ALA A 20 -21.08 -8.55 16.18
N ALA A 21 -21.82 -8.92 17.25
CA ALA A 21 -21.28 -9.65 18.38
C ALA A 21 -20.80 -11.06 17.98
N ARG A 22 -21.62 -11.81 17.25
CA ARG A 22 -21.25 -13.14 16.74
C ARG A 22 -20.03 -13.10 15.81
N LEU A 23 -19.93 -12.08 14.97
CA LEU A 23 -18.79 -11.90 14.07
C LEU A 23 -17.54 -11.47 14.85
N ALA A 24 -17.67 -10.64 15.88
CA ALA A 24 -16.56 -10.30 16.79
C ALA A 24 -16.00 -11.57 17.45
N ASP A 25 -16.87 -12.45 17.96
CA ASP A 25 -16.46 -13.76 18.52
C ASP A 25 -15.77 -14.65 17.49
N CYS A 26 -16.24 -14.64 16.23
CA CYS A 26 -15.58 -15.33 15.13
C CYS A 26 -14.17 -14.78 14.87
N PHE A 27 -14.03 -13.46 14.72
CA PHE A 27 -12.73 -12.80 14.49
C PHE A 27 -11.75 -13.02 15.64
N ASN A 28 -12.20 -12.93 16.89
CA ASN A 28 -11.34 -13.17 18.04
C ASN A 28 -10.80 -14.61 18.07
N SER A 29 -11.57 -15.59 17.60
CA SER A 29 -11.10 -16.99 17.52
C SER A 29 -10.06 -17.26 16.43
N PHE A 30 -9.82 -16.32 15.51
CA PHE A 30 -8.81 -16.51 14.48
C PHE A 30 -7.39 -16.60 15.06
N ASP A 31 -7.17 -15.97 16.23
CA ASP A 31 -5.93 -16.04 16.99
C ASP A 31 -5.69 -17.42 17.64
N ASP A 32 -6.71 -18.29 17.70
CA ASP A 32 -6.58 -19.65 18.23
C ASP A 32 -5.87 -20.62 17.27
N SER A 33 -5.30 -20.13 16.17
CA SER A 33 -4.54 -20.93 15.22
C SER A 33 -3.42 -20.17 14.53
N ASP A 34 -2.57 -20.93 13.85
CA ASP A 34 -1.46 -20.43 13.03
C ASP A 34 -1.87 -19.90 11.64
N SER A 35 -3.18 -19.78 11.39
CA SER A 35 -3.71 -19.34 10.09
C SER A 35 -3.37 -17.87 9.77
N TRP A 36 -3.07 -17.07 10.80
CA TRP A 36 -2.75 -15.64 10.69
C TRP A 36 -1.39 -15.35 11.32
N PRO A 37 -0.32 -15.22 10.53
CA PRO A 37 1.00 -14.87 11.04
C PRO A 37 0.95 -13.54 11.81
N GLY A 38 1.38 -13.53 13.08
CA GLY A 38 1.34 -12.34 13.94
C GLY A 38 0.01 -12.08 14.67
N GLY A 39 -0.94 -13.03 14.60
CA GLY A 39 -2.29 -12.91 15.16
C GLY A 39 -3.19 -12.03 14.28
N PHE A 40 -4.46 -12.39 14.15
CA PHE A 40 -5.47 -11.62 13.45
C PHE A 40 -5.92 -10.37 14.22
N THR A 41 -6.17 -10.49 15.54
CA THR A 41 -6.58 -9.32 16.35
C THR A 41 -5.39 -8.42 16.70
N HIS A 42 -4.19 -8.98 16.57
CA HIS A 42 -2.93 -8.44 17.06
C HIS A 42 -3.03 -7.94 18.52
N GLY A 43 -3.72 -8.67 19.38
CA GLY A 43 -3.85 -8.36 20.81
C GLY A 43 -4.86 -7.27 21.16
N ASN A 44 -5.61 -6.75 20.18
CA ASN A 44 -6.77 -5.88 20.42
C ASN A 44 -8.05 -6.60 19.96
N PRO A 45 -8.77 -7.27 20.88
CA PRO A 45 -9.98 -7.99 20.55
C PRO A 45 -11.03 -7.13 19.83
N TYR A 46 -11.80 -7.75 18.96
CA TYR A 46 -12.96 -7.15 18.34
C TYR A 46 -14.12 -7.09 19.34
N THR A 47 -14.78 -5.93 19.41
CA THR A 47 -16.10 -5.77 20.04
C THR A 47 -17.18 -5.67 18.96
N ALA A 48 -18.43 -5.86 19.36
CA ALA A 48 -19.56 -5.70 18.45
C ALA A 48 -19.62 -4.27 17.85
N GLU A 49 -19.35 -3.25 18.66
CA GLU A 49 -19.33 -1.85 18.22
C GLU A 49 -18.22 -1.60 17.20
N ARG A 50 -17.03 -2.17 17.43
CA ARG A 50 -15.90 -2.06 16.50
C ARG A 50 -16.22 -2.70 15.16
N VAL A 51 -16.82 -3.89 15.17
CA VAL A 51 -17.26 -4.57 13.94
C VAL A 51 -18.30 -3.73 13.21
N LEU A 52 -19.31 -3.22 13.93
CA LEU A 52 -20.37 -2.43 13.32
C LEU A 52 -19.84 -1.11 12.74
N GLN A 53 -18.99 -0.38 13.47
CA GLN A 53 -18.35 0.85 12.99
C GLN A 53 -17.47 0.58 11.77
N GLN A 54 -16.68 -0.49 11.77
CA GLN A 54 -15.86 -0.87 10.62
C GLN A 54 -16.75 -1.14 9.40
N LYS A 55 -17.83 -1.92 9.57
CA LYS A 55 -18.77 -2.25 8.49
C LYS A 55 -19.55 -1.04 7.96
N GLN A 56 -19.80 -0.03 8.81
CA GLN A 56 -20.40 1.24 8.38
C GLN A 56 -19.43 2.15 7.62
N LYS A 57 -18.12 2.02 7.88
CA LYS A 57 -17.06 2.82 7.24
C LYS A 57 -16.48 2.19 5.97
N SER A 58 -16.75 0.91 5.72
CA SER A 58 -16.24 0.15 4.56
C SER A 58 -17.26 0.11 3.42
N GLU A 59 -16.78 0.25 2.20
CA GLU A 59 -17.57 -0.05 1.00
C GLU A 59 -17.44 -1.55 0.63
N GLU A 60 -18.54 -2.29 0.68
CA GLU A 60 -18.62 -3.72 0.33
C GLU A 60 -19.80 -3.94 -0.62
N LEU A 61 -19.62 -4.74 -1.69
CA LEU A 61 -20.73 -5.21 -2.53
C LEU A 61 -21.65 -6.14 -1.73
N LYS A 62 -21.05 -7.01 -0.91
CA LYS A 62 -21.77 -7.92 -0.02
C LYS A 62 -20.89 -8.46 1.10
N THR A 63 -21.44 -8.59 2.30
CA THR A 63 -20.81 -9.33 3.40
C THR A 63 -21.48 -10.68 3.59
N LEU A 64 -20.77 -11.77 3.29
CA LEU A 64 -21.22 -13.14 3.50
C LEU A 64 -20.66 -13.68 4.83
N VAL A 65 -21.48 -14.44 5.54
CA VAL A 65 -21.07 -15.15 6.75
C VAL A 65 -21.41 -16.63 6.62
N ALA A 66 -20.46 -17.47 7.03
CA ALA A 66 -20.73 -18.88 7.25
C ALA A 66 -21.43 -19.05 8.60
N TYR A 67 -22.47 -19.87 8.64
CA TYR A 67 -23.35 -20.00 9.79
C TYR A 67 -23.56 -21.47 10.15
N ASP A 68 -23.47 -21.79 11.44
CA ASP A 68 -23.76 -23.10 12.01
C ASP A 68 -24.59 -22.90 13.29
N ASP A 69 -25.82 -23.40 13.29
CA ASP A 69 -26.85 -23.24 14.34
C ASP A 69 -27.13 -21.81 14.81
N ASP A 70 -26.42 -21.30 15.82
CA ASP A 70 -26.58 -19.96 16.41
C ASP A 70 -25.30 -19.12 16.29
N LYS A 71 -24.31 -19.60 15.54
CA LYS A 71 -22.96 -19.01 15.45
C LYS A 71 -22.60 -18.60 14.03
N ILE A 72 -21.93 -17.46 13.94
CA ILE A 72 -21.12 -17.12 12.76
C ILE A 72 -19.78 -17.84 12.91
N VAL A 73 -19.47 -18.71 11.95
CA VAL A 73 -18.27 -19.57 11.96
C VAL A 73 -17.27 -19.21 10.86
N GLY A 74 -17.59 -18.21 10.05
CA GLY A 74 -16.68 -17.68 9.05
C GLY A 74 -17.22 -16.40 8.42
N HIS A 75 -16.34 -15.71 7.74
CA HIS A 75 -16.58 -14.40 7.14
C HIS A 75 -15.95 -14.36 5.74
N CYS A 76 -16.65 -13.72 4.81
CA CYS A 76 -16.22 -13.45 3.46
C CYS A 76 -16.86 -12.13 2.99
N ASN A 77 -16.09 -11.04 2.83
CA ASN A 77 -16.63 -9.86 2.15
C ASN A 77 -16.26 -9.85 0.67
N VAL A 78 -17.21 -9.45 -0.16
CA VAL A 78 -17.04 -9.18 -1.58
C VAL A 78 -17.11 -7.67 -1.77
N CYS A 79 -16.10 -7.07 -2.37
CA CYS A 79 -15.99 -5.65 -2.69
C CYS A 79 -15.81 -5.45 -4.20
N PRO A 80 -15.96 -4.22 -4.72
CA PRO A 80 -15.49 -3.90 -6.06
C PRO A 80 -14.00 -4.26 -6.17
N ALA A 81 -13.58 -4.82 -7.31
CA ALA A 81 -12.15 -5.00 -7.55
C ALA A 81 -11.49 -3.65 -7.81
N GLU A 82 -10.33 -3.42 -7.20
CA GLU A 82 -9.50 -2.26 -7.48
C GLU A 82 -9.14 -2.26 -8.98
N GLY A 83 -9.43 -1.13 -9.65
CA GLY A 83 -9.03 -0.88 -11.04
C GLY A 83 -9.77 -1.53 -12.18
N ASP A 84 -10.64 -2.49 -11.89
CA ASP A 84 -11.28 -3.30 -12.90
C ASP A 84 -12.79 -3.42 -12.60
N GLU A 85 -13.58 -2.53 -13.19
CA GLU A 85 -15.05 -2.49 -13.00
C GLU A 85 -15.74 -3.80 -13.42
N GLU A 86 -15.09 -4.61 -14.24
CA GLU A 86 -15.61 -5.90 -14.71
C GLU A 86 -15.31 -7.04 -13.72
N ALA A 87 -14.58 -6.77 -12.64
CA ALA A 87 -14.24 -7.73 -11.60
C ALA A 87 -14.90 -7.38 -10.25
N ALA A 88 -15.09 -8.42 -9.44
CA ALA A 88 -15.32 -8.33 -8.00
C ALA A 88 -14.08 -8.84 -7.26
N TYR A 89 -13.98 -8.56 -5.97
CA TYR A 89 -12.84 -8.99 -5.17
C TYR A 89 -13.29 -9.55 -3.82
N VAL A 90 -12.63 -10.61 -3.33
CA VAL A 90 -12.84 -11.17 -1.99
C VAL A 90 -11.81 -10.60 -1.02
N GLY A 91 -12.24 -9.64 -0.18
CA GLY A 91 -11.41 -8.92 0.79
C GLY A 91 -10.81 -9.82 1.86
N LEU A 92 -11.60 -10.06 2.91
CA LEU A 92 -11.27 -10.97 4.00
C LEU A 92 -12.07 -12.26 3.85
N LEU A 93 -11.37 -13.39 3.77
CA LEU A 93 -11.94 -14.73 3.90
C LEU A 93 -11.33 -15.43 5.13
N GLY A 94 -12.17 -15.81 6.09
CA GLY A 94 -11.73 -16.50 7.29
C GLY A 94 -12.77 -17.51 7.79
N VAL A 95 -12.31 -18.62 8.34
CA VAL A 95 -13.15 -19.62 9.00
C VAL A 95 -12.53 -19.93 10.35
N ARG A 96 -13.37 -19.99 11.39
CA ARG A 96 -12.96 -20.36 12.73
C ARG A 96 -12.12 -21.65 12.71
N PRO A 97 -11.02 -21.75 13.46
CA PRO A 97 -10.11 -22.91 13.40
C PRO A 97 -10.81 -24.27 13.61
N ASP A 98 -11.76 -24.33 14.55
CA ASP A 98 -12.56 -25.53 14.88
C ASP A 98 -13.62 -25.91 13.82
N TYR A 99 -13.80 -25.07 12.80
CA TYR A 99 -14.70 -25.31 11.66
C TYR A 99 -13.97 -25.45 10.32
N GLN A 100 -12.63 -25.35 10.32
CA GLN A 100 -11.82 -25.60 9.13
C GLN A 100 -11.95 -27.07 8.68
N GLY A 101 -11.80 -27.31 7.37
CA GLY A 101 -11.97 -28.65 6.78
C GLY A 101 -13.42 -29.13 6.61
N LYS A 102 -14.43 -28.43 7.17
CA LYS A 102 -15.86 -28.79 7.05
C LYS A 102 -16.58 -28.18 5.83
N GLY A 103 -15.83 -27.49 4.96
CA GLY A 103 -16.33 -26.94 3.70
C GLY A 103 -17.00 -25.56 3.77
N PHE A 104 -16.95 -24.85 4.90
CA PHE A 104 -17.52 -23.49 5.02
C PHE A 104 -16.80 -22.46 4.13
N GLY A 105 -15.47 -22.47 4.09
CA GLY A 105 -14.70 -21.59 3.20
C GLY A 105 -15.03 -21.84 1.71
N LYS A 106 -15.19 -23.13 1.34
CA LYS A 106 -15.64 -23.52 -0.01
C LYS A 106 -17.03 -22.95 -0.32
N ALA A 107 -17.97 -23.09 0.61
CA ALA A 107 -19.33 -22.60 0.43
C ALA A 107 -19.36 -21.08 0.22
N MET A 108 -18.60 -20.31 1.01
CA MET A 108 -18.52 -18.86 0.86
C MET A 108 -17.91 -18.44 -0.49
N LEU A 109 -16.85 -19.10 -0.96
CA LEU A 109 -16.24 -18.80 -2.26
C LEU A 109 -17.16 -19.15 -3.45
N ILE A 110 -17.91 -20.25 -3.36
CA ILE A 110 -18.93 -20.59 -4.37
C ILE A 110 -20.01 -19.50 -4.41
N GLU A 111 -20.54 -19.10 -3.24
CA GLU A 111 -21.54 -18.03 -3.15
C GLU A 111 -21.00 -16.69 -3.65
N ALA A 112 -19.74 -16.35 -3.35
CA ALA A 112 -19.09 -15.14 -3.85
C ALA A 112 -18.92 -15.16 -5.39
N THR A 113 -18.54 -16.31 -5.96
CA THR A 113 -18.42 -16.50 -7.41
C THR A 113 -19.78 -16.36 -8.11
N GLU A 114 -20.81 -16.99 -7.54
CA GLU A 114 -22.18 -16.86 -8.06
C GLU A 114 -22.69 -15.43 -7.92
N LEU A 115 -22.44 -14.76 -6.79
CA LEU A 115 -22.78 -13.35 -6.60
C LEU A 115 -22.12 -12.47 -7.68
N ALA A 116 -20.83 -12.65 -7.93
CA ALA A 116 -20.12 -11.90 -8.98
C ALA A 116 -20.77 -12.13 -10.36
N ALA A 117 -21.17 -13.38 -10.66
CA ALA A 117 -21.91 -13.69 -11.88
C ALA A 117 -23.26 -12.97 -11.93
N HIS A 118 -24.07 -13.01 -10.86
CA HIS A 118 -25.36 -12.33 -10.80
C HIS A 118 -25.24 -10.80 -10.92
N LEU A 119 -24.13 -10.22 -10.46
CA LEU A 119 -23.82 -8.79 -10.60
C LEU A 119 -23.26 -8.44 -12.00
N GLY A 120 -23.19 -9.40 -12.93
CA GLY A 120 -22.69 -9.20 -14.28
C GLY A 120 -21.16 -9.05 -14.38
N LYS A 121 -20.42 -9.34 -13.31
CA LYS A 121 -18.96 -9.31 -13.32
C LYS A 121 -18.42 -10.45 -14.17
N ARG A 122 -17.35 -10.19 -14.93
CA ARG A 122 -16.65 -11.20 -15.74
C ARG A 122 -15.68 -12.03 -14.89
N ARG A 123 -15.25 -11.49 -13.75
CA ARG A 123 -14.19 -12.07 -12.93
C ARG A 123 -14.41 -11.83 -11.43
N ILE A 124 -13.83 -12.69 -10.60
CA ILE A 124 -13.66 -12.47 -9.16
C ILE A 124 -12.23 -12.79 -8.72
N ASP A 125 -11.65 -11.89 -7.93
CA ASP A 125 -10.23 -11.89 -7.57
C ASP A 125 -10.02 -12.00 -6.05
N LEU A 126 -8.82 -12.39 -5.61
CA LEU A 126 -8.36 -12.29 -4.22
C LEU A 126 -6.83 -12.32 -4.12
N HIS A 127 -6.28 -11.70 -3.07
CA HIS A 127 -4.88 -11.87 -2.70
C HIS A 127 -4.67 -12.88 -1.57
N THR A 128 -3.51 -13.54 -1.59
CA THR A 128 -3.04 -14.35 -0.46
C THR A 128 -1.51 -14.37 -0.40
N TRP A 129 -0.91 -15.32 0.32
CA TRP A 129 0.55 -15.49 0.39
C TRP A 129 0.95 -16.90 -0.06
N PRO A 130 2.17 -17.10 -0.60
CA PRO A 130 2.56 -18.37 -1.21
C PRO A 130 2.62 -19.52 -0.18
N GLY A 131 2.81 -19.18 1.10
CA GLY A 131 2.78 -20.11 2.23
C GLY A 131 1.39 -20.50 2.73
N ASN A 132 0.29 -20.03 2.11
CA ASN A 132 -1.06 -20.40 2.50
C ASN A 132 -1.46 -21.78 1.96
N LEU A 133 -0.76 -22.82 2.41
CA LEU A 133 -0.88 -24.19 1.92
C LEU A 133 -2.28 -24.79 2.15
N LYS A 134 -3.04 -24.25 3.12
CA LYS A 134 -4.42 -24.68 3.43
C LYS A 134 -5.42 -24.09 2.42
N ALA A 135 -5.31 -22.81 2.07
CA ALA A 135 -6.31 -22.12 1.26
C ALA A 135 -6.02 -22.17 -0.25
N MET A 136 -4.76 -22.17 -0.68
CA MET A 136 -4.39 -22.18 -2.10
C MET A 136 -5.03 -23.34 -2.90
N PRO A 137 -5.00 -24.60 -2.41
CA PRO A 137 -5.70 -25.70 -3.08
C PRO A 137 -7.23 -25.52 -3.12
N LEU A 138 -7.82 -24.83 -2.14
CA LEU A 138 -9.24 -24.50 -2.16
C LEU A 138 -9.55 -23.48 -3.26
N TYR A 139 -8.79 -22.39 -3.35
CA TYR A 139 -8.98 -21.37 -4.38
C TYR A 139 -8.91 -21.96 -5.79
N LYS A 140 -7.87 -22.74 -6.08
CA LYS A 140 -7.74 -23.41 -7.38
C LYS A 140 -8.90 -24.35 -7.70
N ARG A 141 -9.40 -25.10 -6.70
CA ARG A 141 -10.58 -25.98 -6.87
C ARG A 141 -11.88 -25.23 -7.18
N VAL A 142 -12.00 -23.96 -6.77
CA VAL A 142 -13.16 -23.12 -7.06
C VAL A 142 -13.02 -22.38 -8.40
N GLY A 143 -11.88 -22.51 -9.08
CA GLY A 143 -11.65 -21.96 -10.42
C GLY A 143 -10.70 -20.77 -10.46
N TYR A 144 -10.05 -20.42 -9.34
CA TYR A 144 -9.05 -19.35 -9.34
C TYR A 144 -7.72 -19.82 -9.95
N ASN A 145 -7.03 -18.90 -10.64
CA ASN A 145 -5.70 -19.07 -11.22
C ASN A 145 -4.72 -18.15 -10.50
N TRP A 146 -3.56 -18.67 -10.13
CA TRP A 146 -2.48 -17.88 -9.57
C TRP A 146 -1.77 -17.12 -10.70
N VAL A 147 -1.92 -15.79 -10.70
CA VAL A 147 -1.29 -14.89 -11.67
C VAL A 147 0.23 -14.88 -11.50
N PRO A 148 1.02 -15.21 -12.54
CA PRO A 148 2.48 -15.11 -12.51
C PRO A 148 3.00 -13.71 -12.18
N ASN A 149 4.21 -13.61 -11.63
CA ASN A 149 4.89 -12.36 -11.26
C ASN A 149 4.15 -11.47 -10.22
N THR A 150 3.12 -11.99 -9.55
CA THR A 150 2.41 -11.27 -8.47
C THR A 150 2.81 -11.78 -7.09
N ARG A 151 2.49 -11.01 -6.05
CA ARG A 151 2.50 -11.47 -4.65
C ARG A 151 1.27 -12.34 -4.34
N VAL A 152 1.00 -13.32 -5.21
CA VAL A 152 -0.14 -14.26 -5.17
C VAL A 152 -1.50 -13.58 -5.29
N LEU A 153 -1.71 -12.91 -6.42
CA LEU A 153 -3.05 -12.60 -6.93
C LEU A 153 -3.67 -13.89 -7.51
N MET A 154 -4.92 -14.13 -7.17
CA MET A 154 -5.73 -15.24 -7.63
C MET A 154 -6.92 -14.70 -8.42
N GLU A 155 -7.09 -15.12 -9.68
CA GLU A 155 -8.14 -14.64 -10.59
C GLU A 155 -9.07 -15.78 -11.04
N SER A 156 -10.38 -15.61 -10.94
CA SER A 156 -11.38 -16.57 -11.42
C SER A 156 -12.33 -15.95 -12.43
N TYR A 157 -12.38 -16.52 -13.63
CA TYR A 157 -13.23 -16.13 -14.76
C TYR A 157 -14.52 -16.94 -14.85
N VAL A 158 -14.76 -17.82 -13.88
CA VAL A 158 -16.03 -18.55 -13.76
C VAL A 158 -17.24 -17.62 -13.85
N PRO A 159 -17.29 -16.43 -13.21
CA PRO A 159 -18.44 -15.52 -13.33
C PRO A 159 -18.80 -15.17 -14.77
N GLY A 160 -17.81 -14.78 -15.60
CA GLY A 160 -18.02 -14.48 -17.01
C GLY A 160 -18.42 -15.70 -17.84
N ILE A 161 -17.89 -16.87 -17.52
CA ILE A 161 -18.25 -18.14 -18.19
C ILE A 161 -19.71 -18.50 -17.91
N LEU A 162 -20.17 -18.35 -16.66
CA LEU A 162 -21.56 -18.64 -16.28
C LEU A 162 -22.56 -17.69 -16.95
N ASN A 163 -22.16 -16.43 -17.18
CA ASN A 163 -23.00 -15.42 -17.84
C ASN A 163 -23.01 -15.53 -19.37
N CYS A 164 -22.19 -16.39 -19.97
CA CYS A 164 -22.16 -16.56 -21.42
C CYS A 164 -23.43 -17.22 -21.94
N SER A 165 -24.16 -16.52 -22.82
CA SER A 165 -25.45 -16.97 -23.34
C SER A 165 -25.39 -18.32 -24.10
N LEU A 166 -24.28 -18.59 -24.80
CA LEU A 166 -24.03 -19.85 -25.52
C LEU A 166 -23.92 -21.05 -24.58
N PHE A 167 -23.48 -20.85 -23.33
CA PHE A 167 -23.23 -21.93 -22.38
C PHE A 167 -24.41 -22.17 -21.44
N LYS A 168 -25.48 -21.37 -21.56
CA LYS A 168 -26.66 -21.45 -20.68
C LYS A 168 -27.26 -22.85 -20.63
N GLN A 169 -27.43 -23.51 -21.78
CA GLN A 169 -28.00 -24.86 -21.83
C GLN A 169 -27.12 -25.90 -21.13
N PHE A 170 -25.79 -25.72 -21.18
CA PHE A 170 -24.86 -26.59 -20.47
C PHE A 170 -25.00 -26.44 -18.95
N PHE A 171 -25.07 -25.20 -18.44
CA PHE A 171 -25.20 -24.93 -17.00
C PHE A 171 -26.62 -25.10 -16.44
N GLU A 172 -27.65 -25.13 -17.28
CA GLU A 172 -28.99 -25.60 -16.89
C GLU A 172 -29.00 -27.12 -16.64
N LYS A 173 -28.18 -27.89 -17.38
CA LYS A 173 -28.04 -29.33 -17.23
C LYS A 173 -27.09 -29.72 -16.08
N TYR A 174 -26.01 -28.97 -15.91
CA TYR A 174 -24.96 -29.28 -14.95
C TYR A 174 -24.67 -28.12 -14.00
N TYR A 175 -24.63 -28.39 -12.70
CA TYR A 175 -24.16 -27.40 -11.74
C TYR A 175 -22.65 -27.19 -11.88
N TRP A 176 -22.24 -25.96 -12.20
CA TRP A 176 -20.89 -25.62 -12.66
C TRP A 176 -19.76 -26.17 -11.80
N TYR A 177 -19.91 -26.12 -10.47
CA TYR A 177 -18.86 -26.53 -9.54
C TYR A 177 -18.66 -28.05 -9.55
N ASP A 178 -19.72 -28.84 -9.80
CA ASP A 178 -19.64 -30.30 -9.80
C ASP A 178 -18.92 -30.83 -11.07
N VAL A 179 -19.03 -30.09 -12.17
CA VAL A 179 -18.45 -30.45 -13.47
C VAL A 179 -17.11 -29.77 -13.76
N LEU A 180 -16.73 -28.72 -13.02
CA LEU A 180 -15.40 -28.11 -13.13
C LEU A 180 -14.31 -29.13 -12.75
N LYS A 181 -13.41 -29.43 -13.69
CA LYS A 181 -12.25 -30.29 -13.50
C LYS A 181 -10.97 -29.46 -13.59
N ARG A 182 -10.06 -29.67 -12.64
CA ARG A 182 -8.79 -28.96 -12.59
C ARG A 182 -7.71 -29.79 -11.92
N ASP A 183 -6.50 -29.75 -12.47
CA ASP A 183 -5.29 -30.19 -11.79
C ASP A 183 -4.82 -29.13 -10.78
N ILE A 184 -4.52 -29.53 -9.55
CA ILE A 184 -4.24 -28.61 -8.45
C ILE A 184 -2.75 -28.66 -8.11
N ARG A 185 -2.03 -27.60 -8.52
CA ARG A 185 -0.60 -27.43 -8.27
C ARG A 185 -0.32 -26.17 -7.47
N GLN A 186 0.66 -26.24 -6.58
CA GLN A 186 1.11 -25.12 -5.74
C GLN A 186 2.16 -24.27 -6.48
N GLU A 187 1.79 -23.72 -7.63
CA GLU A 187 2.65 -22.90 -8.49
C GLU A 187 1.81 -21.86 -9.27
N PRO A 188 2.43 -20.78 -9.80
CA PRO A 188 1.75 -19.87 -10.71
C PRO A 188 1.19 -20.59 -11.95
N ASP A 189 0.01 -20.18 -12.41
CA ASP A 189 -0.62 -20.74 -13.62
C ASP A 189 -0.11 -19.98 -14.86
N ASP A 190 1.03 -20.42 -15.41
CA ASP A 190 1.71 -19.79 -16.57
C ASP A 190 1.55 -20.62 -17.86
N ILE A 191 0.31 -20.91 -18.24
CA ILE A 191 0.03 -21.67 -19.47
C ILE A 191 0.24 -20.75 -20.69
N ARG A 192 0.98 -21.25 -21.69
CA ARG A 192 1.15 -20.59 -22.99
C ARG A 192 0.71 -21.51 -24.13
N GLN A 193 -0.26 -21.07 -24.92
CA GLN A 193 -0.80 -21.80 -26.07
C GLN A 193 -0.58 -20.96 -27.32
N ASP A 194 0.11 -21.50 -28.33
CA ASP A 194 0.43 -20.81 -29.59
C ASP A 194 1.11 -19.44 -29.39
N GLY A 195 2.00 -19.34 -28.39
CA GLY A 195 2.73 -18.10 -28.08
C GLY A 195 1.95 -17.08 -27.22
N ILE A 196 0.71 -17.40 -26.85
CA ILE A 196 -0.23 -16.56 -26.11
C ILE A 196 -0.40 -17.08 -24.68
N ALA A 197 -0.32 -16.21 -23.68
CA ALA A 197 -0.49 -16.50 -22.27
C ALA A 197 -1.99 -16.60 -21.95
N VAL A 198 -2.43 -17.77 -21.48
CA VAL A 198 -3.85 -18.08 -21.31
C VAL A 198 -4.15 -18.74 -19.97
N TYR A 199 -5.42 -18.70 -19.56
CA TYR A 199 -5.98 -19.62 -18.57
C TYR A 199 -6.97 -20.57 -19.25
N GLU A 200 -7.08 -21.78 -18.72
CA GLU A 200 -7.98 -22.82 -19.23
C GLU A 200 -8.97 -23.25 -18.15
N TYR A 201 -10.22 -23.40 -18.56
CA TYR A 201 -11.30 -23.96 -17.76
C TYR A 201 -11.87 -25.17 -18.47
N HIS A 202 -11.97 -26.28 -17.74
CA HIS A 202 -12.50 -27.52 -18.27
C HIS A 202 -13.70 -27.95 -17.43
N PHE A 203 -14.87 -28.01 -18.05
CA PHE A 203 -16.10 -28.53 -17.45
C PHE A 203 -16.48 -29.83 -18.14
N GLU A 204 -16.59 -30.91 -17.37
CA GLU A 204 -16.90 -32.25 -17.84
C GLU A 204 -18.20 -32.74 -17.21
N GLY A 205 -19.24 -32.83 -18.04
CA GLY A 205 -20.55 -33.36 -17.67
C GLY A 205 -20.66 -34.86 -17.92
N GLU A 206 -21.88 -35.38 -17.78
CA GLU A 206 -22.19 -36.77 -18.13
C GLU A 206 -22.37 -36.94 -19.64
N SER A 207 -22.42 -38.18 -20.12
CA SER A 207 -22.72 -38.51 -21.53
C SER A 207 -21.79 -37.88 -22.58
N GLY A 208 -20.57 -37.47 -22.18
CA GLY A 208 -19.59 -36.85 -23.07
C GLY A 208 -19.79 -35.35 -23.32
N ASP A 209 -20.75 -34.72 -22.65
CA ASP A 209 -20.91 -33.26 -22.70
C ASP A 209 -19.71 -32.59 -22.04
N ARG A 210 -19.17 -31.56 -22.68
CA ARG A 210 -17.95 -30.88 -22.25
C ARG A 210 -17.96 -29.42 -22.68
N LEU A 211 -17.42 -28.55 -21.83
CA LEU A 211 -17.13 -27.17 -22.16
C LEU A 211 -15.67 -26.88 -21.79
N ASP A 212 -14.86 -26.54 -22.78
CA ASP A 212 -13.52 -25.97 -22.58
C ASP A 212 -13.57 -24.48 -22.89
N VAL A 213 -12.99 -23.65 -22.04
CA VAL A 213 -12.88 -22.20 -22.24
C VAL A 213 -11.44 -21.77 -22.05
N THR A 214 -10.95 -20.97 -23.00
CA THR A 214 -9.63 -20.35 -22.95
C THR A 214 -9.81 -18.85 -22.73
N VAL A 215 -9.05 -18.29 -21.78
CA VAL A 215 -9.08 -16.87 -21.41
C VAL A 215 -7.71 -16.25 -21.71
N ASP A 216 -7.69 -15.13 -22.42
CA ASP A 216 -6.48 -14.32 -22.62
C ASP A 216 -6.12 -13.63 -21.29
N ARG A 217 -4.90 -13.87 -20.79
CA ARG A 217 -4.46 -13.37 -19.48
C ARG A 217 -4.33 -11.85 -19.43
N PHE A 218 -3.91 -11.22 -20.52
CA PHE A 218 -3.64 -9.78 -20.54
C PHE A 218 -4.91 -8.98 -20.85
N ALA A 219 -5.74 -9.49 -21.78
CA ALA A 219 -7.05 -8.92 -22.08
C ALA A 219 -8.10 -9.23 -20.99
N ARG A 220 -7.83 -10.23 -20.15
CA ARG A 220 -8.70 -10.68 -19.05
C ARG A 220 -10.10 -11.01 -19.56
N GLY A 221 -10.21 -11.83 -20.60
CA GLY A 221 -11.49 -12.23 -21.20
C GLY A 221 -11.37 -13.49 -22.05
N MET A 222 -12.51 -14.14 -22.34
CA MET A 222 -12.52 -15.38 -23.13
C MET A 222 -11.97 -15.12 -24.53
N CYS A 223 -11.00 -15.92 -24.98
CA CYS A 223 -10.43 -15.85 -26.33
C CYS A 223 -10.68 -17.13 -27.14
N GLY A 224 -11.17 -18.19 -26.50
CA GLY A 224 -11.66 -19.38 -27.20
C GLY A 224 -12.60 -20.22 -26.35
N PHE A 225 -13.34 -21.10 -27.00
CA PHE A 225 -14.11 -22.14 -26.34
C PHE A 225 -14.31 -23.35 -27.27
N ARG A 226 -14.59 -24.50 -26.66
CA ARG A 226 -15.10 -25.69 -27.32
C ARG A 226 -16.26 -26.23 -26.51
N LEU A 227 -17.47 -26.17 -27.06
CA LEU A 227 -18.69 -26.69 -26.47
C LEU A 227 -19.08 -27.98 -27.19
N VAL A 228 -19.12 -29.08 -26.45
CA VAL A 228 -19.70 -30.35 -26.85
C VAL A 228 -20.98 -30.56 -26.03
N LEU A 229 -22.14 -30.55 -26.69
CA LEU A 229 -23.42 -30.72 -26.01
C LEU A 229 -24.35 -31.57 -26.88
N ASN A 230 -24.91 -32.64 -26.30
CA ASN A 230 -25.79 -33.57 -27.00
C ASN A 230 -25.16 -34.19 -28.26
N GLY A 231 -23.84 -34.40 -28.24
CA GLY A 231 -23.07 -34.97 -29.36
C GLY A 231 -22.73 -34.00 -30.49
N GLU A 232 -23.18 -32.74 -30.43
CA GLU A 232 -22.79 -31.69 -31.37
C GLU A 232 -21.61 -30.88 -30.81
N THR A 233 -20.75 -30.37 -31.69
CA THR A 233 -19.59 -29.54 -31.29
C THR A 233 -19.65 -28.16 -31.94
N LEU A 234 -19.44 -27.12 -31.13
CA LEU A 234 -19.16 -25.76 -31.59
C LEU A 234 -17.84 -25.29 -30.98
N GLU A 235 -16.92 -24.86 -31.82
CA GLU A 235 -15.60 -24.40 -31.37
C GLU A 235 -15.28 -23.03 -31.97
N MET A 236 -14.66 -22.19 -31.17
CA MET A 236 -14.22 -20.87 -31.59
C MET A 236 -12.88 -20.53 -30.95
N ARG A 237 -12.02 -19.82 -31.70
CA ARG A 237 -10.78 -19.26 -31.16
C ARG A 237 -10.37 -17.97 -31.85
N ILE A 238 -9.76 -17.06 -31.09
CA ILE A 238 -9.04 -15.87 -31.54
C ILE A 238 -7.60 -16.00 -31.09
N THR A 239 -6.65 -15.86 -32.00
CA THR A 239 -5.23 -16.09 -31.71
C THR A 239 -4.37 -15.04 -32.41
N PRO A 240 -3.86 -14.04 -31.68
CA PRO A 240 -2.75 -13.22 -32.18
C PRO A 240 -1.49 -14.08 -32.30
N GLU A 241 -0.61 -13.78 -33.26
CA GLU A 241 0.68 -14.51 -33.41
C GLU A 241 1.61 -14.36 -32.19
N ARG A 242 1.44 -13.27 -31.44
CA ARG A 242 2.18 -12.96 -30.21
C ARG A 242 1.41 -11.92 -29.40
N HIS A 243 1.64 -11.87 -28.10
CA HIS A 243 1.10 -10.80 -27.26
C HIS A 243 1.81 -9.46 -27.39
N VAL A 244 3.06 -9.42 -27.86
CA VAL A 244 3.81 -8.16 -27.89
C VAL A 244 3.44 -7.34 -29.12
N GLY A 245 2.91 -6.13 -28.89
CA GLY A 245 2.70 -5.10 -29.91
C GLY A 245 3.61 -3.90 -29.68
N PHE A 246 4.30 -3.45 -30.73
CA PHE A 246 5.17 -2.28 -30.61
C PHE A 246 4.37 -0.98 -30.79
N ILE A 247 4.58 -0.01 -29.90
CA ILE A 247 3.84 1.25 -29.89
C ILE A 247 4.23 2.07 -31.13
N GLY A 248 3.23 2.48 -31.91
CA GLY A 248 3.37 3.31 -33.10
C GLY A 248 3.98 2.62 -34.32
N VAL A 249 4.48 1.39 -34.21
CA VAL A 249 5.14 0.65 -35.29
C VAL A 249 4.88 -0.85 -35.23
N GLY A 250 5.09 -1.55 -36.35
CA GLY A 250 4.88 -2.99 -36.44
C GLY A 250 3.42 -3.39 -36.63
N ARG A 251 3.24 -4.67 -36.94
CA ARG A 251 1.95 -5.30 -37.26
C ARG A 251 1.92 -6.67 -36.60
N VAL A 252 0.78 -7.04 -36.02
CA VAL A 252 0.57 -8.36 -35.41
C VAL A 252 -0.63 -9.03 -36.07
N PRO A 253 -0.41 -10.06 -36.91
CA PRO A 253 -1.50 -10.86 -37.45
C PRO A 253 -2.31 -11.55 -36.34
N VAL A 254 -3.60 -11.68 -36.58
CA VAL A 254 -4.59 -12.27 -35.68
C VAL A 254 -5.50 -13.17 -36.50
N HIS A 255 -5.68 -14.40 -36.04
CA HIS A 255 -6.52 -15.38 -36.70
C HIS A 255 -7.73 -15.69 -35.85
N LEU A 256 -8.91 -15.60 -36.45
CA LEU A 256 -10.17 -16.03 -35.85
C LEU A 256 -10.70 -17.24 -36.62
N ARG A 257 -11.08 -18.29 -35.88
CA ARG A 257 -11.67 -19.51 -36.42
C ARG A 257 -12.95 -19.85 -35.67
N VAL A 258 -14.01 -20.17 -36.39
CA VAL A 258 -15.25 -20.77 -35.87
C VAL A 258 -15.50 -22.08 -36.61
N ARG A 259 -15.60 -23.19 -35.88
CA ARG A 259 -15.84 -24.52 -36.44
C ARG A 259 -17.23 -25.01 -36.07
N ASN A 260 -18.02 -25.34 -37.10
CA ASN A 260 -19.34 -25.92 -36.93
C ASN A 260 -19.28 -27.45 -37.03
N GLY A 261 -19.30 -28.15 -35.89
CA GLY A 261 -19.46 -29.60 -35.80
C GLY A 261 -20.88 -30.02 -35.43
N THR A 262 -21.89 -29.19 -35.75
CA THR A 262 -23.31 -29.51 -35.56
C THR A 262 -23.90 -30.11 -36.84
N SER A 263 -25.09 -30.69 -36.74
CA SER A 263 -25.80 -31.29 -37.87
C SER A 263 -26.48 -30.27 -38.81
N ARG A 264 -26.46 -28.98 -38.46
CA ARG A 264 -27.17 -27.90 -39.18
C ARG A 264 -26.23 -26.73 -39.51
N PRO A 265 -26.58 -25.89 -40.51
CA PRO A 265 -25.85 -24.65 -40.73
C PRO A 265 -25.95 -23.72 -39.51
N VAL A 266 -24.87 -22.97 -39.26
CA VAL A 266 -24.75 -22.00 -38.16
C VAL A 266 -24.46 -20.63 -38.74
N ASP A 267 -25.29 -19.64 -38.41
CA ASP A 267 -25.08 -18.25 -38.84
C ASP A 267 -24.11 -17.55 -37.87
N VAL A 268 -23.06 -16.94 -38.42
CA VAL A 268 -22.08 -16.16 -37.67
C VAL A 268 -22.02 -14.72 -38.17
N SER A 269 -21.98 -13.77 -37.23
CA SER A 269 -21.70 -12.35 -37.49
C SER A 269 -20.68 -11.85 -36.48
N ILE A 270 -19.70 -11.09 -36.95
CA ILE A 270 -18.57 -10.60 -36.17
C ILE A 270 -18.55 -9.08 -36.23
N ASP A 271 -18.47 -8.45 -35.07
CA ASP A 271 -18.42 -7.00 -34.88
C ASP A 271 -17.26 -6.70 -33.92
N PRO A 272 -16.05 -6.41 -34.46
CA PRO A 272 -14.89 -6.11 -33.63
C PRO A 272 -14.88 -4.66 -33.17
N GLU A 273 -14.60 -4.45 -31.89
CA GLU A 273 -14.52 -3.15 -31.24
C GLU A 273 -13.11 -3.01 -30.62
N PRO A 274 -12.13 -2.47 -31.37
CA PRO A 274 -10.79 -2.24 -30.86
C PRO A 274 -10.78 -1.07 -29.85
N GLN A 275 -9.99 -1.21 -28.79
CA GLN A 275 -9.96 -0.28 -27.65
C GLN A 275 -8.51 0.09 -27.27
N GLY A 276 -8.37 1.15 -26.46
CA GLY A 276 -7.10 1.54 -25.85
C GLY A 276 -5.98 1.87 -26.84
N GLY A 277 -6.32 2.43 -28.01
CA GLY A 277 -5.35 2.75 -29.07
C GLY A 277 -4.94 1.57 -29.94
N LEU A 278 -5.66 0.45 -29.87
CA LEU A 278 -5.52 -0.63 -30.83
C LEU A 278 -6.20 -0.23 -32.15
N ARG A 279 -5.53 -0.41 -33.27
CA ARG A 279 -6.12 -0.39 -34.62
C ARG A 279 -6.22 -1.82 -35.14
N LEU A 280 -7.30 -2.08 -35.85
CA LEU A 280 -7.59 -3.38 -36.43
C LEU A 280 -7.95 -3.21 -37.91
N ASP A 281 -7.22 -3.93 -38.76
CA ASP A 281 -7.62 -4.17 -40.15
C ASP A 281 -8.10 -5.62 -40.27
N THR A 282 -9.22 -5.85 -40.96
CA THR A 282 -9.72 -7.20 -41.23
C THR A 282 -9.65 -7.52 -42.72
N SER A 283 -9.41 -8.79 -43.05
CA SER A 283 -9.43 -9.30 -44.41
C SER A 283 -10.37 -10.49 -44.51
N GLY A 284 -11.63 -10.24 -44.89
CA GLY A 284 -12.63 -11.29 -45.08
C GLY A 284 -14.06 -10.81 -44.81
N PRO A 285 -15.07 -11.66 -45.07
CA PRO A 285 -16.45 -11.35 -44.74
C PRO A 285 -16.68 -11.41 -43.23
N LEU A 286 -17.31 -10.39 -42.65
CA LEU A 286 -17.68 -10.34 -41.22
C LEU A 286 -18.97 -11.11 -40.88
N ARG A 287 -19.67 -11.63 -41.89
CA ARG A 287 -20.89 -12.43 -41.73
C ARG A 287 -20.85 -13.61 -42.68
N SER A 288 -21.22 -14.79 -42.19
CA SER A 288 -21.29 -16.01 -42.99
C SER A 288 -22.27 -17.03 -42.40
N THR A 289 -22.61 -18.05 -43.19
CA THR A 289 -23.33 -19.24 -42.74
C THR A 289 -22.39 -20.43 -42.87
N ILE A 290 -21.97 -21.00 -41.74
CA ILE A 290 -21.02 -22.10 -41.66
C ILE A 290 -21.78 -23.41 -41.87
N GLN A 291 -21.45 -24.17 -42.91
CA GLN A 291 -22.05 -25.48 -43.17
C GLN A 291 -21.59 -26.52 -42.13
N PRO A 292 -22.33 -27.63 -41.95
CA PRO A 292 -21.89 -28.75 -41.11
C PRO A 292 -20.47 -29.22 -41.47
N ASP A 293 -19.67 -29.50 -40.43
CA ASP A 293 -18.26 -29.90 -40.50
C ASP A 293 -17.30 -28.91 -41.18
N ALA A 294 -17.73 -27.66 -41.38
CA ALA A 294 -16.93 -26.60 -41.99
C ALA A 294 -16.40 -25.58 -40.97
N ASP A 295 -15.40 -24.82 -41.41
CA ASP A 295 -14.79 -23.73 -40.65
C ASP A 295 -15.09 -22.39 -41.32
N PHE A 296 -15.28 -21.36 -40.50
CA PHE A 296 -15.17 -19.97 -40.88
C PHE A 296 -13.84 -19.41 -40.38
N LEU A 297 -13.11 -18.72 -41.26
CA LEU A 297 -11.82 -18.12 -40.97
C LEU A 297 -11.89 -16.62 -41.26
N LEU A 298 -11.36 -15.82 -40.34
CA LEU A 298 -11.18 -14.38 -40.51
C LEU A 298 -9.76 -14.02 -40.09
N ASP A 299 -9.02 -13.44 -41.03
CA ASP A 299 -7.70 -12.87 -40.75
C ASP A 299 -7.82 -11.38 -40.44
N ALA A 300 -7.00 -10.95 -39.49
CA ALA A 300 -6.98 -9.61 -38.95
C ALA A 300 -5.54 -9.17 -38.66
N VAL A 301 -5.30 -7.87 -38.56
CA VAL A 301 -4.00 -7.31 -38.20
C VAL A 301 -4.17 -6.21 -37.16
N TYR A 302 -3.48 -6.35 -36.04
CA TYR A 302 -3.38 -5.34 -35.00
C TYR A 302 -2.17 -4.41 -35.19
N GLN A 303 -2.39 -3.15 -34.84
CA GLN A 303 -1.34 -2.14 -34.68
C GLN A 303 -1.66 -1.29 -33.43
N ILE A 304 -0.65 -0.82 -32.72
CA ILE A 304 -0.83 0.06 -31.55
C ILE A 304 -0.51 1.49 -31.97
N GLU A 305 -1.40 2.43 -31.67
CA GLU A 305 -1.20 3.84 -31.98
C GLU A 305 0.02 4.44 -31.23
N PRO A 306 0.68 5.46 -31.79
CA PRO A 306 1.69 6.22 -31.06
C PRO A 306 1.12 6.87 -29.81
N GLY A 307 1.95 7.06 -28.78
CA GLY A 307 1.55 7.75 -27.55
C GLY A 307 0.86 6.87 -26.50
N ILE A 308 0.58 5.60 -26.82
CA ILE A 308 0.13 4.62 -25.82
C ILE A 308 1.25 4.35 -24.81
N ARG A 309 0.89 4.30 -23.51
CA ARG A 309 1.86 4.00 -22.45
C ARG A 309 2.30 2.54 -22.54
N PRO A 310 3.60 2.25 -22.39
CA PRO A 310 4.05 0.88 -22.32
C PRO A 310 3.54 0.19 -21.06
N HIS A 311 3.39 -1.12 -21.15
CA HIS A 311 3.01 -2.00 -20.05
C HIS A 311 4.17 -2.93 -19.73
N ASP A 312 4.61 -2.92 -18.48
CA ASP A 312 5.66 -3.83 -18.00
C ASP A 312 5.02 -5.02 -17.28
N GLU A 313 5.07 -6.21 -17.89
CA GLU A 313 4.49 -7.42 -17.31
C GLU A 313 5.10 -7.79 -15.94
N THR A 314 6.33 -7.35 -15.63
CA THR A 314 6.97 -7.67 -14.36
C THR A 314 6.55 -6.75 -13.23
N GLU A 315 6.30 -5.47 -13.54
CA GLU A 315 5.87 -4.47 -12.56
C GLU A 315 4.33 -4.34 -12.47
N GLN A 316 3.62 -4.73 -13.53
CA GLN A 316 2.18 -4.49 -13.70
C GLN A 316 1.41 -5.77 -14.04
N ALA A 317 1.88 -6.92 -13.54
CA ALA A 317 1.30 -8.24 -13.79
C ALA A 317 -0.19 -8.37 -13.41
N ASP A 318 -0.65 -7.52 -12.50
CA ASP A 318 -2.02 -7.42 -11.97
C ASP A 318 -2.86 -6.33 -12.65
N VAL A 319 -2.36 -5.68 -13.70
CA VAL A 319 -3.07 -4.62 -14.43
C VAL A 319 -3.63 -5.15 -15.75
N LYS A 320 -4.92 -4.91 -16.00
CA LYS A 320 -5.56 -5.23 -17.29
C LYS A 320 -4.94 -4.42 -18.43
N VAL A 321 -4.60 -5.08 -19.53
CA VAL A 321 -4.11 -4.39 -20.73
C VAL A 321 -5.27 -3.73 -21.48
N LYS A 322 -5.15 -2.42 -21.76
CA LYS A 322 -6.18 -1.63 -22.46
C LYS A 322 -6.13 -1.77 -23.98
N THR A 323 -4.97 -2.09 -24.55
CA THR A 323 -4.75 -2.34 -25.99
C THR A 323 -5.28 -3.71 -26.38
N GLN A 324 -6.60 -3.82 -26.45
CA GLN A 324 -7.33 -5.05 -26.75
C GLN A 324 -8.48 -4.80 -27.73
N CYS A 325 -9.00 -5.87 -28.29
CA CYS A 325 -10.22 -5.85 -29.09
C CYS A 325 -11.30 -6.67 -28.37
N GLU A 326 -12.47 -6.07 -28.18
CA GLU A 326 -13.68 -6.81 -27.87
C GLU A 326 -14.30 -7.30 -29.18
N TRP A 327 -14.40 -8.60 -29.35
CA TRP A 327 -15.03 -9.23 -30.50
C TRP A 327 -16.44 -9.64 -30.11
N ARG A 328 -17.43 -8.86 -30.55
CA ARG A 328 -18.84 -9.20 -30.39
C ARG A 328 -19.25 -10.16 -31.50
N ILE A 329 -19.56 -11.39 -31.14
CA ILE A 329 -19.82 -12.45 -32.10
C ILE A 329 -21.20 -13.02 -31.85
N THR A 330 -22.02 -13.00 -32.89
CA THR A 330 -23.38 -13.53 -32.84
C THR A 330 -23.41 -14.85 -33.58
N ILE A 331 -23.73 -15.93 -32.86
CA ILE A 331 -23.87 -17.29 -33.38
C ILE A 331 -25.34 -17.70 -33.22
N ASP A 332 -26.06 -17.91 -34.32
CA ASP A 332 -27.51 -18.23 -34.33
C ASP A 332 -28.37 -17.29 -33.46
N GLY A 333 -28.04 -16.00 -33.46
CA GLY A 333 -28.74 -14.98 -32.67
C GLY A 333 -28.34 -14.88 -31.20
N GLN A 334 -27.41 -15.72 -30.72
CA GLN A 334 -26.81 -15.60 -29.40
C GLN A 334 -25.48 -14.85 -29.48
N THR A 335 -25.33 -13.79 -28.68
CA THR A 335 -24.09 -12.99 -28.65
C THR A 335 -23.13 -13.51 -27.58
N VAL A 336 -21.87 -13.66 -27.98
CA VAL A 336 -20.72 -13.91 -27.11
C VAL A 336 -19.70 -12.79 -27.30
N TYR A 337 -19.06 -12.41 -26.20
CA TYR A 337 -18.01 -11.40 -26.17
C TYR A 337 -16.68 -12.11 -25.96
N MET A 338 -15.79 -11.97 -26.94
CA MET A 338 -14.45 -12.57 -26.93
C MET A 338 -13.40 -11.46 -26.90
N TYR A 339 -12.23 -11.72 -26.35
CA TYR A 339 -11.22 -10.71 -26.09
C TYR A 339 -9.85 -11.21 -26.52
N SER A 340 -9.06 -10.33 -27.11
CA SER A 340 -7.65 -10.57 -27.40
C SER A 340 -6.86 -9.28 -27.30
N GLY A 341 -5.74 -9.32 -26.58
CA GLY A 341 -4.97 -8.13 -26.23
C GLY A 341 -3.50 -8.23 -26.61
N LEU A 342 -2.89 -7.07 -26.85
CA LEU A 342 -1.45 -6.92 -27.04
C LEU A 342 -0.85 -6.11 -25.91
N LEU A 343 0.24 -6.60 -25.32
CA LEU A 343 1.11 -5.85 -24.42
C LEU A 343 1.77 -4.70 -25.20
N PRO A 344 1.43 -3.43 -24.90
CA PRO A 344 2.05 -2.28 -25.54
C PRO A 344 3.49 -2.16 -25.08
N THR A 345 4.43 -2.31 -26.02
CA THR A 345 5.87 -2.30 -25.76
C THR A 345 6.56 -1.24 -26.59
N GLU A 346 7.52 -0.52 -26.01
CA GLU A 346 8.34 0.41 -26.79
C GLU A 346 9.33 -0.36 -27.66
N ALA A 347 9.37 -0.07 -28.98
CA ALA A 347 10.38 -0.64 -29.86
C ALA A 347 11.80 -0.23 -29.43
N LEU A 348 11.95 1.05 -29.03
CA LEU A 348 13.13 1.57 -28.34
C LEU A 348 12.71 2.16 -27.01
N ALA A 349 13.20 1.59 -25.91
CA ALA A 349 13.06 2.20 -24.59
C ALA A 349 14.11 3.30 -24.43
N LEU A 350 13.67 4.47 -23.94
CA LEU A 350 14.51 5.63 -23.69
C LEU A 350 14.65 5.86 -22.19
N SER A 351 15.88 5.82 -21.69
CA SER A 351 16.23 6.18 -20.31
C SER A 351 17.38 7.18 -20.27
N TYR A 352 17.65 7.72 -19.08
CA TYR A 352 18.60 8.80 -18.88
C TYR A 352 19.51 8.47 -17.69
N GLY A 353 20.78 8.82 -17.80
CA GLY A 353 21.78 8.64 -16.74
C GLY A 353 22.50 9.96 -16.44
N PRO A 354 22.50 10.47 -15.19
CA PRO A 354 21.74 9.99 -14.04
C PRO A 354 20.22 10.08 -14.27
N GLU A 355 19.44 9.28 -13.52
CA GLU A 355 17.98 9.19 -13.62
C GLU A 355 17.27 10.55 -13.50
N TRP A 356 17.87 11.45 -12.70
CA TRP A 356 17.49 12.86 -12.55
C TRP A 356 18.73 13.74 -12.75
N ALA A 357 18.57 14.85 -13.47
CA ALA A 357 19.64 15.82 -13.66
C ALA A 357 19.43 17.01 -12.72
N CYS A 358 20.22 17.08 -11.64
CA CYS A 358 20.27 18.23 -10.75
C CYS A 358 21.71 18.72 -10.61
N VAL A 359 21.95 20.02 -10.80
CA VAL A 359 23.27 20.64 -10.68
C VAL A 359 23.22 21.98 -9.93
N ALA A 360 24.36 22.46 -9.44
CA ALA A 360 24.45 23.80 -8.87
C ALA A 360 24.52 24.89 -9.97
N PRO A 361 24.11 26.14 -9.68
CA PRO A 361 24.14 27.21 -10.67
C PRO A 361 25.56 27.51 -11.16
N GLY A 362 25.77 27.46 -12.48
CA GLY A 362 27.08 27.67 -13.12
C GLY A 362 27.87 26.39 -13.38
N GLU A 363 27.36 25.23 -12.99
CA GLU A 363 27.93 23.93 -13.35
C GLU A 363 27.41 23.43 -14.71
N THR A 364 28.00 22.35 -15.22
CA THR A 364 27.55 21.69 -16.45
C THR A 364 26.90 20.36 -16.12
N ALA A 365 25.61 20.22 -16.41
CA ALA A 365 24.94 18.93 -16.31
C ALA A 365 25.42 17.98 -17.40
N ARG A 366 25.69 16.73 -17.02
CA ARG A 366 26.03 15.64 -17.94
C ARG A 366 24.93 14.61 -17.86
N VAL A 367 24.24 14.39 -18.98
CA VAL A 367 23.15 13.43 -19.10
C VAL A 367 23.47 12.48 -20.24
N THR A 368 23.47 11.19 -19.97
CA THR A 368 23.60 10.14 -20.99
C THR A 368 22.21 9.64 -21.34
N LEU A 369 21.81 9.84 -22.60
CA LEU A 369 20.64 9.20 -23.17
C LEU A 369 20.96 7.73 -23.43
N GLN A 370 20.09 6.84 -23.01
CA GLN A 370 20.22 5.41 -23.19
C GLN A 370 19.04 4.91 -24.01
N LEU A 371 19.33 4.32 -25.17
CA LEU A 371 18.35 3.72 -26.06
C LEU A 371 18.54 2.21 -26.05
N ARG A 372 17.50 1.46 -25.64
CA ARG A 372 17.50 -0.01 -25.64
C ARG A 372 16.56 -0.52 -26.72
N ASN A 373 17.07 -1.38 -27.61
CA ASN A 373 16.27 -2.01 -28.65
C ASN A 373 15.53 -3.25 -28.13
N ASN A 374 14.20 -3.15 -28.00
CA ASN A 374 13.33 -4.26 -27.60
C ASN A 374 12.70 -4.97 -28.81
N ALA A 375 12.89 -4.43 -30.03
CA ALA A 375 12.39 -5.05 -31.25
C ALA A 375 13.17 -6.32 -31.60
N PRO A 376 12.58 -7.28 -32.33
CA PRO A 376 13.25 -8.52 -32.73
C PRO A 376 14.31 -8.32 -33.82
N GLU A 377 14.47 -7.10 -34.34
CA GLU A 377 15.31 -6.74 -35.48
C GLU A 377 16.22 -5.54 -35.13
N THR A 378 17.27 -5.33 -35.92
CA THR A 378 18.15 -4.16 -35.82
C THR A 378 17.37 -2.88 -36.14
N VAL A 379 17.48 -1.86 -35.29
CA VAL A 379 16.78 -0.58 -35.48
C VAL A 379 17.78 0.52 -35.81
N ARG A 380 17.44 1.35 -36.80
CA ARG A 380 18.20 2.54 -37.21
C ARG A 380 17.33 3.79 -37.08
N GLY A 381 17.98 4.92 -36.84
CA GLY A 381 17.25 6.17 -36.70
C GLY A 381 18.10 7.28 -36.09
N LYS A 382 17.41 8.26 -35.50
CA LYS A 382 18.06 9.44 -34.92
C LYS A 382 17.36 9.99 -33.69
N VAL A 383 18.14 10.68 -32.85
CA VAL A 383 17.67 11.45 -31.70
C VAL A 383 17.89 12.93 -31.96
N VAL A 384 16.87 13.73 -31.68
CA VAL A 384 16.93 15.20 -31.75
C VAL A 384 16.67 15.78 -30.36
N ILE A 385 17.56 16.66 -29.91
CA ILE A 385 17.42 17.40 -28.64
C ILE A 385 17.24 18.88 -28.96
N THR A 386 16.19 19.49 -28.42
CA THR A 386 15.83 20.89 -28.65
C THR A 386 15.57 21.61 -27.34
N GLY A 387 16.12 22.82 -27.17
CA GLY A 387 15.78 23.69 -26.05
C GLY A 387 14.42 24.36 -26.25
N LEU A 388 13.57 24.37 -25.22
CA LEU A 388 12.20 24.93 -25.31
C LEU A 388 12.12 26.42 -24.93
N GLU A 389 13.19 26.99 -24.39
CA GLU A 389 13.30 28.41 -24.05
C GLU A 389 14.35 29.10 -24.92
N SER A 390 14.23 30.43 -25.10
CA SER A 390 15.11 31.30 -25.90
C SER A 390 16.54 31.47 -25.34
N ARG A 391 17.04 30.44 -24.66
CA ARG A 391 18.42 30.30 -24.21
C ARG A 391 19.18 29.46 -25.23
N ASN A 392 20.41 29.86 -25.55
CA ASN A 392 21.28 29.27 -26.57
C ASN A 392 21.74 27.83 -26.21
N ILE A 393 20.81 26.89 -26.06
CA ILE A 393 21.12 25.46 -26.10
C ILE A 393 20.99 25.06 -27.56
N GLU A 394 22.12 24.90 -28.25
CA GLU A 394 22.14 24.47 -29.65
C GLU A 394 21.42 23.13 -29.81
N ASN A 395 20.56 23.03 -30.83
CA ASN A 395 19.91 21.79 -31.21
C ASN A 395 20.98 20.74 -31.53
N ARG A 396 20.81 19.52 -31.03
CA ARG A 396 21.73 18.41 -31.28
C ARG A 396 20.99 17.27 -31.96
N GLU A 397 21.63 16.67 -32.94
CA GLU A 397 21.13 15.50 -33.67
C GLU A 397 22.19 14.40 -33.64
N PHE A 398 21.76 13.17 -33.36
CA PHE A 398 22.61 11.99 -33.29
C PHE A 398 21.95 10.83 -34.03
N GLU A 399 22.67 10.21 -34.96
CA GLU A 399 22.23 8.98 -35.61
C GLU A 399 22.65 7.75 -34.79
N PHE A 400 21.86 6.68 -34.86
CA PHE A 400 22.17 5.42 -34.19
C PHE A 400 21.84 4.21 -35.07
N THR A 401 22.49 3.09 -34.74
CA THR A 401 22.13 1.74 -35.21
C THR A 401 22.31 0.81 -34.02
N ILE A 402 21.23 0.12 -33.63
CA ILE A 402 21.19 -0.68 -32.40
C ILE A 402 20.73 -2.09 -32.77
N GLU A 403 21.58 -3.08 -32.51
CA GLU A 403 21.26 -4.48 -32.73
C GLU A 403 20.14 -4.95 -31.78
N ARG A 404 19.51 -6.09 -32.10
CA ARG A 404 18.46 -6.67 -31.27
C ARG A 404 18.95 -6.85 -29.82
N ASN A 405 18.15 -6.40 -28.85
CA ASN A 405 18.42 -6.48 -27.40
C ASN A 405 19.69 -5.74 -26.94
N ASP A 406 20.29 -4.89 -27.78
CA ASP A 406 21.47 -4.10 -27.44
C ASP A 406 21.10 -2.70 -26.91
N LEU A 407 22.08 -2.01 -26.34
CA LEU A 407 21.95 -0.68 -25.73
C LEU A 407 22.92 0.30 -26.39
N HIS A 408 22.44 1.50 -26.72
CA HIS A 408 23.27 2.61 -27.17
C HIS A 408 23.19 3.79 -26.21
N GLY A 409 24.35 4.31 -25.80
CA GLY A 409 24.47 5.45 -24.90
C GLY A 409 25.01 6.69 -25.61
N GLN A 410 24.29 7.81 -25.54
CA GLN A 410 24.70 9.11 -26.09
C GLN A 410 24.81 10.16 -24.99
N ALA A 411 26.04 10.60 -24.69
CA ALA A 411 26.28 11.66 -23.70
C ALA A 411 25.92 13.04 -24.26
N VAL A 412 25.27 13.86 -23.42
CA VAL A 412 24.82 15.22 -23.69
C VAL A 412 25.26 16.10 -22.53
N THR A 413 25.76 17.29 -22.87
CA THR A 413 26.27 18.28 -21.91
C THR A 413 25.43 19.53 -21.98
N ILE A 414 24.89 19.96 -20.84
CA ILE A 414 23.99 21.11 -20.73
C ILE A 414 24.64 22.11 -19.77
N PRO A 415 25.31 23.15 -20.29
CA PRO A 415 25.93 24.17 -19.45
C PRO A 415 24.86 25.02 -18.77
N THR A 416 25.08 25.37 -17.50
CA THR A 416 24.21 26.28 -16.75
C THR A 416 24.97 27.55 -16.36
N THR A 417 24.24 28.60 -16.02
CA THR A 417 24.80 29.88 -15.56
C THR A 417 24.29 30.23 -14.16
N LYS A 418 24.90 31.22 -13.51
CA LYS A 418 24.44 31.69 -12.18
C LYS A 418 23.03 32.29 -12.20
N SER A 419 22.58 32.83 -13.33
CA SER A 419 21.19 33.31 -13.49
C SER A 419 20.18 32.17 -13.54
N ASP A 420 20.65 30.94 -13.69
CA ASP A 420 19.79 29.75 -13.77
C ASP A 420 19.48 29.20 -12.37
N ARG A 421 19.77 29.96 -11.31
CA ARG A 421 19.51 29.53 -9.94
C ARG A 421 18.02 29.29 -9.71
N ASN A 422 17.71 28.17 -9.08
CA ASN A 422 16.39 27.73 -8.65
C ASN A 422 15.33 27.73 -9.77
N GLN A 423 15.70 27.12 -10.90
CA GLN A 423 14.81 26.92 -12.04
C GLN A 423 15.09 25.57 -12.71
N VAL A 424 14.21 25.20 -13.64
CA VAL A 424 14.30 23.96 -14.41
C VAL A 424 14.58 24.32 -15.85
N LEU A 425 15.72 23.88 -16.39
CA LEU A 425 16.01 24.00 -17.82
C LEU A 425 15.21 22.93 -18.57
N ARG A 426 14.34 23.36 -19.48
CA ARG A 426 13.43 22.49 -20.22
C ARG A 426 13.96 22.22 -21.64
N LEU A 427 14.35 20.97 -21.89
CA LEU A 427 14.67 20.47 -23.21
C LEU A 427 13.64 19.41 -23.62
N ARG A 428 13.61 19.09 -24.91
CA ARG A 428 12.79 18.02 -25.50
C ARG A 428 13.70 17.02 -26.20
N THR A 429 13.43 15.73 -26.04
CA THR A 429 14.10 14.63 -26.72
C THR A 429 13.10 13.94 -27.66
N GLU A 430 13.37 13.96 -28.96
CA GLU A 430 12.57 13.26 -29.96
C GLU A 430 13.39 12.10 -30.54
N VAL A 431 12.79 10.91 -30.61
CA VAL A 431 13.41 9.71 -31.17
C VAL A 431 12.65 9.28 -32.42
N TYR A 432 13.37 9.17 -33.53
CA TYR A 432 12.87 8.74 -34.82
C TYR A 432 13.52 7.41 -35.19
N ILE A 433 12.74 6.49 -35.78
CA ILE A 433 13.25 5.26 -36.38
C ILE A 433 12.91 5.18 -37.85
N ASP A 434 13.78 4.55 -38.62
CA ASP A 434 13.57 4.31 -40.04
C ASP A 434 12.60 3.13 -40.22
N THR A 435 11.46 3.39 -40.87
CA THR A 435 10.45 2.37 -41.20
C THR A 435 10.25 2.28 -42.71
N GLU A 436 9.53 1.27 -43.20
CA GLU A 436 9.16 1.15 -44.61
C GLU A 436 8.37 2.38 -45.14
N GLN A 437 7.68 3.09 -44.25
CA GLN A 437 6.91 4.31 -44.58
C GLN A 437 7.73 5.60 -44.43
N GLY A 438 9.01 5.49 -44.05
CA GLY A 438 9.92 6.61 -43.78
C GLY A 438 10.23 6.81 -42.29
N PRO A 439 10.99 7.85 -41.93
CA PRO A 439 11.32 8.16 -40.54
C PRO A 439 10.06 8.42 -39.71
N THR A 440 9.84 7.60 -38.68
CA THR A 440 8.67 7.67 -37.80
C THR A 440 9.10 8.08 -36.41
N ARG A 441 8.48 9.13 -35.85
CA ARG A 441 8.71 9.55 -34.47
C ARG A 441 8.03 8.58 -33.52
N ILE A 442 8.81 7.85 -32.74
CA ILE A 442 8.30 6.84 -31.79
C ILE A 442 8.27 7.32 -30.35
N ARG A 443 9.09 8.34 -30.02
CA ARG A 443 9.16 8.89 -28.67
C ARG A 443 9.33 10.40 -28.71
N ASP A 444 8.70 11.04 -27.75
CA ASP A 444 8.74 12.47 -27.53
C ASP A 444 8.67 12.69 -26.02
N ALA A 445 9.80 13.03 -25.41
CA ALA A 445 9.94 13.06 -23.95
C ALA A 445 10.64 14.35 -23.49
N PRO A 446 10.24 14.92 -22.34
CA PRO A 446 10.94 16.06 -21.77
C PRO A 446 12.33 15.62 -21.30
N LEU A 447 13.33 16.50 -21.39
CA LEU A 447 14.63 16.37 -20.73
C LEU A 447 14.81 17.60 -19.83
N GLN A 448 14.51 17.42 -18.55
CA GLN A 448 14.51 18.51 -17.58
C GLN A 448 15.77 18.46 -16.72
N VAL A 449 16.42 19.61 -16.54
CA VAL A 449 17.59 19.75 -15.65
C VAL A 449 17.26 20.76 -14.56
N ALA A 450 17.17 20.31 -13.32
CA ALA A 450 17.00 21.18 -12.17
C ALA A 450 18.33 21.88 -11.83
N VAL A 451 18.27 23.19 -11.60
CA VAL A 451 19.43 23.99 -11.19
C VAL A 451 19.11 24.60 -9.83
N ILE A 452 19.67 24.02 -8.76
CA ILE A 452 19.27 24.34 -7.38
C ILE A 452 20.46 24.99 -6.64
N GLY A 453 20.24 26.21 -6.13
CA GLY A 453 21.19 26.95 -5.31
C GLY A 453 21.20 26.50 -3.84
N ALA A 454 21.89 27.25 -2.98
CA ALA A 454 22.06 26.92 -1.56
C ALA A 454 20.78 26.99 -0.69
N ALA A 455 19.72 27.60 -1.21
CA ALA A 455 18.38 27.65 -0.62
C ALA A 455 17.39 27.71 -1.78
N GLY A 456 17.10 26.55 -2.36
CA GLY A 456 16.37 26.46 -3.62
C GLY A 456 15.47 25.26 -3.64
N ALA A 457 14.38 25.37 -4.39
CA ALA A 457 13.45 24.29 -4.62
C ALA A 457 13.00 24.29 -6.08
N CYS A 458 12.84 23.10 -6.66
CA CYS A 458 12.30 22.90 -8.00
C CYS A 458 11.35 21.70 -8.01
N ALA A 459 10.19 21.88 -8.65
CA ALA A 459 9.27 20.83 -9.06
C ALA A 459 9.40 20.63 -10.57
N TYR A 460 9.56 19.38 -10.99
CA TYR A 460 9.81 19.04 -12.39
C TYR A 460 9.44 17.60 -12.69
N GLU A 461 9.39 17.27 -13.98
CA GLU A 461 9.07 15.93 -14.46
C GLU A 461 10.29 15.32 -15.16
N ALA A 462 10.58 14.07 -14.86
CA ALA A 462 11.56 13.28 -15.56
C ALA A 462 11.00 12.70 -16.88
N PRO A 463 11.90 12.31 -17.79
CA PRO A 463 11.50 11.87 -19.13
C PRO A 463 10.62 10.61 -19.20
N ASP A 464 10.64 9.80 -18.14
CA ASP A 464 9.84 8.59 -17.97
C ASP A 464 8.46 8.86 -17.30
N GLY A 465 8.13 10.13 -17.05
CA GLY A 465 6.87 10.58 -16.47
C GLY A 465 6.86 10.68 -14.94
N VAL A 466 8.00 10.44 -14.29
CA VAL A 466 8.12 10.56 -12.83
C VAL A 466 8.18 12.03 -12.44
N VAL A 467 7.39 12.42 -11.44
CA VAL A 467 7.40 13.79 -10.90
C VAL A 467 8.36 13.88 -9.71
N PHE A 468 9.10 14.98 -9.64
CA PHE A 468 10.02 15.29 -8.56
C PHE A 468 9.68 16.63 -7.90
N LEU A 469 9.82 16.68 -6.57
CA LEU A 469 9.87 17.92 -5.79
C LEU A 469 11.18 17.91 -5.00
N GLU A 470 12.09 18.82 -5.33
CA GLU A 470 13.49 18.73 -4.92
C GLU A 470 14.00 20.04 -4.33
N THR A 471 14.77 19.95 -3.24
CA THR A 471 15.47 21.08 -2.60
C THR A 471 16.98 20.84 -2.59
N GLU A 472 17.76 21.73 -2.00
CA GLU A 472 19.20 21.50 -1.80
C GLU A 472 19.50 20.33 -0.84
N THR A 473 18.57 19.97 0.05
CA THR A 473 18.77 18.98 1.12
C THR A 473 18.04 17.66 0.90
N PHE A 474 16.91 17.65 0.18
CA PHE A 474 16.15 16.42 -0.08
C PHE A 474 15.54 16.38 -1.49
N ARG A 475 15.08 15.19 -1.90
CA ARG A 475 14.25 14.98 -3.09
C ARG A 475 13.08 14.08 -2.76
N LEU A 476 11.88 14.50 -3.13
CA LEU A 476 10.70 13.64 -3.18
C LEU A 476 10.52 13.14 -4.61
N GLN A 477 10.44 11.82 -4.77
CA GLN A 477 10.05 11.15 -6.00
C GLN A 477 8.62 10.67 -5.85
N PHE A 478 7.72 11.10 -6.71
CA PHE A 478 6.34 10.62 -6.73
C PHE A 478 6.26 9.28 -7.48
N MET A 479 5.21 8.47 -7.21
CA MET A 479 5.01 7.24 -7.98
C MET A 479 4.87 7.54 -9.48
N LYS A 480 5.38 6.63 -10.30
CA LYS A 480 5.28 6.69 -11.75
C LYS A 480 3.81 6.65 -12.19
N GLY A 481 3.45 7.39 -13.24
CA GLY A 481 2.05 7.57 -13.64
C GLY A 481 1.40 8.70 -12.84
N PRO A 482 2.00 9.90 -12.89
CA PRO A 482 1.96 11.00 -11.90
C PRO A 482 0.86 10.85 -10.84
N HIS A 483 1.24 10.29 -9.70
CA HIS A 483 0.32 10.04 -8.59
C HIS A 483 0.70 10.90 -7.37
N PRO A 484 -0.26 11.44 -6.59
CA PRO A 484 0.01 12.21 -5.37
C PRO A 484 0.51 11.34 -4.18
N ILE A 485 1.36 10.35 -4.46
CA ILE A 485 2.02 9.51 -3.47
C ILE A 485 3.53 9.61 -3.68
N VAL A 486 4.26 9.92 -2.61
CA VAL A 486 5.72 9.96 -2.64
C VAL A 486 6.24 8.52 -2.53
N ALA A 487 6.88 8.03 -3.59
CA ALA A 487 7.50 6.72 -3.65
C ALA A 487 8.82 6.67 -2.88
N ASN A 488 9.62 7.75 -2.97
CA ASN A 488 10.91 7.83 -2.30
C ASN A 488 11.17 9.24 -1.73
N ILE A 489 11.80 9.28 -0.56
CA ILE A 489 12.46 10.47 -0.01
C ILE A 489 13.97 10.22 -0.06
N TYR A 490 14.70 11.01 -0.82
CA TYR A 490 16.17 11.00 -0.83
C TYR A 490 16.70 12.13 0.05
N PHE A 491 17.53 11.80 1.03
CA PHE A 491 18.25 12.74 1.89
C PHE A 491 19.63 12.99 1.28
N LYS A 492 19.84 14.17 0.70
CA LYS A 492 21.06 14.48 -0.05
C LYS A 492 22.28 14.69 0.84
N THR A 493 22.07 15.13 2.07
CA THR A 493 23.16 15.40 3.04
C THR A 493 23.74 14.12 3.61
N THR A 494 22.90 13.10 3.82
CA THR A 494 23.29 11.79 4.40
C THR A 494 23.46 10.70 3.34
N ALA A 495 23.10 10.98 2.08
CA ALA A 495 23.04 9.99 0.99
C ALA A 495 22.16 8.78 1.32
N TRP A 496 21.09 9.01 2.10
CA TRP A 496 20.13 7.99 2.51
C TRP A 496 18.80 8.12 1.76
N SER A 497 17.98 7.07 1.77
CA SER A 497 16.63 7.15 1.21
C SER A 497 15.63 6.28 1.95
N TYR A 498 14.38 6.74 2.02
CA TYR A 498 13.23 5.92 2.40
C TYR A 498 12.37 5.63 1.18
N ARG A 499 11.84 4.41 1.12
CA ARG A 499 10.95 3.93 0.05
C ARG A 499 9.63 3.43 0.62
N GLY A 500 8.52 3.77 -0.02
CA GLY A 500 7.20 3.32 0.37
C GLY A 500 6.07 4.12 -0.29
N TYR A 501 4.90 4.11 0.35
CA TYR A 501 3.75 4.95 0.05
C TYR A 501 3.74 6.12 1.04
N LEU A 502 4.58 7.13 0.81
CA LEU A 502 4.79 8.23 1.74
C LEU A 502 3.86 9.41 1.41
N MET A 503 3.38 10.09 2.45
CA MET A 503 2.64 11.35 2.34
C MET A 503 1.40 11.27 1.42
N TYR A 504 0.71 10.14 1.42
CA TYR A 504 -0.50 9.93 0.64
C TYR A 504 -1.72 10.58 1.31
N GLY A 505 -2.78 10.80 0.53
CA GLY A 505 -4.09 11.21 1.04
C GLY A 505 -5.22 10.50 0.32
N MET A 506 -6.11 9.85 1.08
CA MET A 506 -7.30 9.15 0.60
C MET A 506 -8.56 9.97 0.93
N PRO A 507 -9.29 10.48 -0.07
CA PRO A 507 -10.60 11.08 0.10
C PRO A 507 -11.64 10.00 0.47
N GLY A 508 -12.51 10.23 1.45
CA GLY A 508 -13.57 9.29 1.77
C GLY A 508 -14.39 9.54 3.05
N TYR A 509 -15.61 9.00 3.04
CA TYR A 509 -16.40 8.39 4.12
C TYR A 509 -17.62 7.78 3.40
N PRO A 510 -17.56 6.50 3.00
CA PRO A 510 -16.60 5.48 3.41
C PRO A 510 -15.20 5.68 2.83
N PHE A 511 -14.18 5.20 3.55
CA PHE A 511 -12.84 5.03 2.98
C PHE A 511 -12.83 3.63 2.32
N PRO A 512 -12.29 3.51 1.09
CA PRO A 512 -12.24 2.23 0.41
C PRO A 512 -11.33 1.25 1.17
N THR A 513 -11.77 0.01 1.31
CA THR A 513 -11.10 -1.03 2.12
C THR A 513 -9.85 -1.58 1.43
N GLU A 514 -9.86 -1.58 0.10
CA GLU A 514 -8.74 -1.87 -0.80
C GLU A 514 -8.70 -0.76 -1.83
N GLY A 515 -7.51 -0.34 -2.25
CA GLY A 515 -7.24 0.95 -2.87
C GLY A 515 -8.32 1.49 -3.79
N GLY A 516 -9.16 2.37 -3.26
CA GLY A 516 -10.32 2.86 -4.02
C GLY A 516 -9.90 3.74 -5.19
N GLU A 517 -10.89 4.32 -5.87
CA GLU A 517 -10.73 4.98 -7.17
C GLU A 517 -9.57 5.99 -7.30
N TRP A 518 -9.04 6.48 -6.18
CA TRP A 518 -7.95 7.44 -6.09
C TRP A 518 -6.56 6.83 -6.29
N LEU A 519 -6.31 5.55 -5.99
CA LEU A 519 -4.99 4.95 -6.18
C LEU A 519 -4.65 4.68 -7.66
N GLU A 520 -5.68 4.46 -8.47
CA GLU A 520 -5.52 4.15 -9.89
C GLU A 520 -5.85 5.30 -10.84
N LYS A 521 -6.25 6.44 -10.28
CA LYS A 521 -6.62 7.59 -11.09
C LYS A 521 -5.38 8.14 -11.77
N GLU A 522 -5.51 8.49 -13.04
CA GLU A 522 -4.55 9.39 -13.66
C GLU A 522 -4.87 10.81 -13.21
N TYR A 523 -3.87 11.50 -12.66
CA TYR A 523 -4.00 12.87 -12.19
C TYR A 523 -3.45 13.84 -13.23
N GLU A 524 -4.16 14.95 -13.42
CA GLU A 524 -3.57 16.12 -14.04
C GLU A 524 -2.66 16.81 -13.01
N TYR A 525 -1.48 17.25 -13.41
CA TYR A 525 -0.56 17.93 -12.50
C TYR A 525 0.00 19.21 -13.08
N THR A 526 0.37 20.12 -12.18
CA THR A 526 0.95 21.43 -12.51
C THR A 526 2.12 21.74 -11.59
N PHE A 527 3.07 22.51 -12.11
CA PHE A 527 4.25 22.97 -11.37
C PHE A 527 4.26 24.48 -11.20
N ARG A 528 4.68 24.94 -10.03
CA ARG A 528 4.99 26.35 -9.77
C ARG A 528 6.33 26.44 -9.07
N ASN A 529 7.31 27.05 -9.74
CA ASN A 529 8.67 27.25 -9.23
C ASN A 529 8.93 28.76 -9.10
N GLU A 530 9.05 29.26 -7.87
CA GLU A 530 9.23 30.67 -7.56
C GLU A 530 10.31 30.86 -6.49
N GLY A 531 11.54 31.18 -6.93
CA GLY A 531 12.62 31.50 -6.01
C GLY A 531 13.04 30.30 -5.15
N ASP A 532 12.74 30.33 -3.86
CA ASP A 532 13.02 29.26 -2.90
C ASP A 532 11.79 28.36 -2.65
N ILE A 533 10.70 28.55 -3.39
CA ILE A 533 9.47 27.77 -3.26
C ILE A 533 9.23 26.96 -4.53
N ALA A 534 8.94 25.68 -4.36
CA ALA A 534 8.44 24.83 -5.44
C ALA A 534 7.16 24.14 -5.00
N GLU A 535 6.20 24.04 -5.92
CA GLU A 535 4.91 23.44 -5.69
C GLU A 535 4.55 22.51 -6.84
N VAL A 536 3.98 21.37 -6.49
CA VAL A 536 3.27 20.48 -7.40
C VAL A 536 1.84 20.29 -6.89
N SER A 537 0.87 20.43 -7.80
CA SER A 537 -0.53 20.13 -7.53
C SER A 537 -1.02 19.02 -8.45
N PHE A 538 -1.63 17.97 -7.89
CA PHE A 538 -2.27 16.86 -8.60
C PHE A 538 -3.78 16.98 -8.46
N THR A 539 -4.53 16.95 -9.56
CA THR A 539 -5.99 17.08 -9.59
C THR A 539 -6.63 15.84 -10.17
N GLY A 540 -7.58 15.27 -9.42
CA GLY A 540 -8.35 14.10 -9.81
C GLY A 540 -9.84 14.36 -9.73
N VAL A 541 -10.61 13.78 -10.66
CA VAL A 541 -12.07 13.87 -10.69
C VAL A 541 -12.65 12.52 -10.27
N SER A 542 -13.53 12.51 -9.27
CA SER A 542 -14.19 11.30 -8.77
C SER A 542 -15.12 10.69 -9.82
N ARG A 543 -15.07 9.37 -9.96
CA ARG A 543 -15.98 8.53 -10.76
C ARG A 543 -17.13 8.01 -9.90
N GLU A 544 -16.90 7.81 -8.59
CA GLU A 544 -17.89 7.32 -7.64
C GLU A 544 -18.81 8.43 -7.13
N ARG A 545 -18.25 9.61 -6.83
CA ARG A 545 -19.00 10.81 -6.41
C ARG A 545 -18.99 11.84 -7.53
N LEU A 546 -19.91 11.67 -8.48
CA LEU A 546 -19.99 12.50 -9.68
C LEU A 546 -19.95 14.00 -9.37
N GLY A 547 -18.98 14.70 -9.97
CA GLY A 547 -18.75 16.14 -9.80
C GLY A 547 -17.80 16.52 -8.66
N LEU A 548 -17.33 15.57 -7.84
CA LEU A 548 -16.30 15.82 -6.84
C LEU A 548 -14.93 15.92 -7.52
N VAL A 549 -14.26 17.06 -7.34
CA VAL A 549 -12.87 17.25 -7.78
C VAL A 549 -12.00 17.42 -6.55
N VAL A 550 -10.88 16.70 -6.51
CA VAL A 550 -9.93 16.78 -5.41
C VAL A 550 -8.56 17.17 -5.95
N THR A 551 -7.94 18.16 -5.32
CA THR A 551 -6.57 18.61 -5.64
C THR A 551 -5.66 18.43 -4.44
N TRP A 552 -4.59 17.65 -4.60
CA TRP A 552 -3.50 17.49 -3.64
C TRP A 552 -2.40 18.46 -3.99
N THR A 553 -1.95 19.25 -3.03
CA THR A 553 -0.83 20.16 -3.25
C THR A 553 0.30 19.85 -2.28
N PHE A 554 1.52 19.76 -2.84
CA PHE A 554 2.77 19.62 -2.11
C PHE A 554 3.63 20.85 -2.40
N ARG A 555 4.05 21.54 -1.35
CA ARG A 555 4.88 22.75 -1.46
C ARG A 555 6.15 22.62 -0.64
N ALA A 556 7.30 22.65 -1.29
CA ALA A 556 8.61 22.62 -0.66
C ALA A 556 9.23 24.02 -0.54
N TYR A 557 10.01 24.21 0.51
CA TYR A 557 10.71 25.45 0.82
C TYR A 557 12.22 25.20 0.95
N GLY A 558 13.01 25.76 0.05
CA GLY A 558 14.46 25.69 0.05
C GLY A 558 15.07 26.25 1.34
N GLY A 559 16.16 25.65 1.81
CA GLY A 559 16.89 26.06 3.01
C GLY A 559 16.21 25.74 4.35
N THR A 560 15.04 25.08 4.36
CA THR A 560 14.28 24.82 5.59
C THR A 560 14.00 23.35 5.87
N GLY A 561 14.16 22.47 4.89
CA GLY A 561 13.74 21.07 5.01
C GLY A 561 12.22 20.88 5.05
N ARG A 562 11.42 21.93 4.79
CA ARG A 562 9.97 21.92 4.97
C ARG A 562 9.20 21.55 3.70
N VAL A 563 8.18 20.72 3.87
CA VAL A 563 7.13 20.42 2.87
C VAL A 563 5.75 20.63 3.50
N GLU A 564 4.87 21.37 2.84
CA GLU A 564 3.47 21.54 3.23
C GLU A 564 2.55 20.76 2.30
N ILE A 565 1.53 20.12 2.88
CA ILE A 565 0.62 19.21 2.18
C ILE A 565 -0.82 19.49 2.57
N TRP A 566 -1.69 19.70 1.59
CA TRP A 566 -3.13 19.83 1.79
C TRP A 566 -3.92 19.30 0.60
N MET A 567 -5.20 19.05 0.85
CA MET A 567 -6.16 18.59 -0.16
C MET A 567 -7.32 19.57 -0.22
N THR A 568 -7.69 20.01 -1.42
CA THR A 568 -8.87 20.84 -1.69
C THR A 568 -9.94 20.00 -2.36
N PHE A 569 -11.14 20.01 -1.80
CA PHE A 569 -12.33 19.35 -2.30
C PHE A 569 -13.24 20.40 -2.93
N GLU A 570 -13.68 20.19 -4.16
CA GLU A 570 -14.56 21.09 -4.90
C GLU A 570 -15.79 20.32 -5.41
N ASN A 571 -16.99 20.86 -5.16
CA ASN A 571 -18.23 20.30 -5.69
C ASN A 571 -18.62 20.99 -7.00
N ARG A 572 -18.43 20.30 -8.13
CA ARG A 572 -18.86 20.73 -9.46
C ARG A 572 -20.21 20.14 -9.90
N SER A 573 -20.86 19.36 -9.05
CA SER A 573 -22.18 18.80 -9.32
C SER A 573 -23.28 19.80 -8.99
N SER A 574 -24.51 19.58 -9.47
CA SER A 574 -25.66 20.41 -9.13
C SER A 574 -26.25 20.14 -7.74
N GLU A 575 -25.82 19.08 -7.06
CA GLU A 575 -26.36 18.61 -5.78
C GLU A 575 -25.39 18.91 -4.63
N SER A 576 -25.89 19.06 -3.41
CA SER A 576 -25.03 19.21 -2.23
C SER A 576 -24.28 17.90 -1.95
N MET A 577 -22.99 18.00 -1.65
CA MET A 577 -22.15 16.84 -1.29
C MET A 577 -21.94 16.76 0.21
N THR A 578 -22.26 15.61 0.78
CA THR A 578 -22.15 15.38 2.23
C THR A 578 -21.20 14.22 2.55
N ASN A 579 -20.88 14.05 3.83
CA ASN A 579 -20.06 12.94 4.33
C ASN A 579 -18.69 12.85 3.63
N LEU A 580 -17.97 13.97 3.62
CA LEU A 580 -16.65 14.10 3.03
C LEU A 580 -15.56 14.04 4.11
N GLY A 581 -14.45 13.37 3.79
CA GLY A 581 -13.31 13.20 4.68
C GLY A 581 -12.02 12.97 3.91
N ALA A 582 -10.91 13.06 4.62
CA ALA A 582 -9.58 12.78 4.09
C ALA A 582 -8.75 12.03 5.13
N LEU A 583 -8.20 10.88 4.75
CA LEU A 583 -7.20 10.16 5.53
C LEU A 583 -5.83 10.42 4.91
N ARG A 584 -4.95 11.12 5.63
CA ARG A 584 -3.56 11.35 5.20
C ARG A 584 -2.63 10.46 5.98
N GLY A 585 -1.66 9.85 5.32
CA GLY A 585 -0.77 8.89 5.95
C GLY A 585 0.51 8.62 5.18
N SER A 586 1.31 7.72 5.74
CA SER A 586 2.49 7.15 5.13
C SER A 586 2.58 5.66 5.45
N TRP A 587 3.27 4.93 4.59
CA TRP A 587 3.81 3.62 4.89
C TRP A 587 5.17 3.51 4.22
N ALA A 588 6.24 3.22 4.96
CA ALA A 588 7.55 3.00 4.37
C ALA A 588 8.38 2.02 5.18
N ASP A 589 9.26 1.31 4.48
CA ASP A 589 10.32 0.54 5.10
C ASP A 589 11.39 1.54 5.58
N THR A 590 11.51 1.70 6.89
CA THR A 590 12.41 2.68 7.48
C THR A 590 13.21 2.11 8.64
N SER A 591 14.33 2.76 8.93
CA SER A 591 15.18 2.51 10.09
C SER A 591 14.84 3.43 11.26
N ILE A 592 13.61 3.95 11.36
CA ILE A 592 13.23 4.85 12.46
C ILE A 592 13.42 4.12 13.79
N THR A 593 14.39 4.59 14.55
CA THR A 593 14.73 4.04 15.86
C THR A 593 13.85 4.60 16.97
N ARG A 594 13.43 5.86 16.87
CA ARG A 594 12.75 6.59 17.94
C ARG A 594 11.62 7.45 17.43
N MET A 595 10.53 7.55 18.21
CA MET A 595 9.45 8.50 18.02
C MET A 595 9.26 9.34 19.28
N TYR A 596 9.11 10.65 19.10
CA TYR A 596 8.74 11.59 20.16
C TYR A 596 7.31 12.08 19.95
N VAL A 597 6.47 11.91 20.97
CA VAL A 597 5.04 12.22 20.90
C VAL A 597 4.57 13.04 22.12
N PRO A 598 3.96 14.22 21.93
CA PRO A 598 3.38 15.03 23.00
C PRO A 598 1.97 14.52 23.35
N LEU A 599 1.80 13.91 24.52
CA LEU A 599 0.52 13.38 25.00
C LEU A 599 0.23 13.86 26.42
N ARG A 600 -0.98 14.38 26.63
CA ARG A 600 -1.53 14.70 27.97
C ARG A 600 -0.55 15.48 28.87
N GLY A 601 0.10 16.50 28.31
CA GLY A 601 1.02 17.40 29.04
C GLY A 601 2.46 16.92 29.18
N LYS A 602 2.84 15.76 28.61
CA LYS A 602 4.21 15.23 28.61
C LYS A 602 4.67 14.89 27.20
N ILE A 603 5.98 14.89 26.98
CA ILE A 603 6.59 14.35 25.75
C ILE A 603 7.12 12.95 26.07
N TYR A 604 6.68 11.95 25.30
CA TYR A 604 7.13 10.57 25.43
C TYR A 604 8.10 10.20 24.30
N GLU A 605 9.12 9.40 24.62
CA GLU A 605 10.02 8.73 23.69
C GLU A 605 9.64 7.25 23.59
N LEU A 606 9.35 6.81 22.36
CA LEU A 606 9.09 5.43 22.00
C LEU A 606 10.31 4.91 21.25
N SER A 607 11.03 3.98 21.88
CA SER A 607 12.24 3.35 21.33
C SER A 607 12.20 1.82 21.35
N SER A 608 11.09 1.24 21.85
CA SER A 608 10.84 -0.20 21.82
C SER A 608 10.50 -0.69 20.42
N GLU A 609 11.11 -1.80 20.01
CA GLU A 609 10.76 -2.48 18.76
C GLU A 609 9.32 -3.02 18.75
N MET A 610 8.81 -3.45 19.91
CA MET A 610 7.46 -4.04 20.03
C MET A 610 6.35 -2.99 20.14
N TRP A 611 6.68 -1.81 20.66
CA TRP A 611 5.70 -0.76 20.98
C TRP A 611 5.93 0.47 20.11
N GLY A 612 5.70 0.33 18.81
CA GLY A 612 5.93 1.37 17.79
C GLY A 612 4.85 2.45 17.68
N GLY A 613 3.94 2.58 18.64
CA GLY A 613 2.81 3.51 18.57
C GLY A 613 1.54 2.88 17.99
N GLY A 614 0.79 3.62 17.18
CA GLY A 614 -0.40 3.09 16.51
C GLY A 614 -1.52 2.76 17.47
N ARG A 615 -1.88 1.47 17.52
CA ARG A 615 -2.96 0.94 18.39
C ARG A 615 -2.75 1.20 19.88
N TYR A 616 -1.52 1.46 20.30
CA TYR A 616 -1.17 1.66 21.70
C TYR A 616 -1.39 3.11 22.14
N LEU A 617 -1.50 4.07 21.23
CA LEU A 617 -1.60 5.49 21.57
C LEU A 617 -3.05 5.96 21.59
N PRO A 618 -3.36 6.98 22.42
CA PRO A 618 -4.59 7.74 22.30
C PRO A 618 -4.80 8.24 20.88
N LYS A 619 -6.01 8.06 20.36
CA LYS A 619 -6.31 8.42 18.95
C LYS A 619 -7.04 9.74 18.80
N LYS A 620 -7.60 10.27 19.89
CA LYS A 620 -8.38 11.50 19.84
C LYS A 620 -7.45 12.71 19.68
N PRO A 621 -7.75 13.65 18.77
CA PRO A 621 -6.90 14.83 18.57
C PRO A 621 -6.65 15.64 19.85
N GLU A 622 -7.61 15.69 20.77
CA GLU A 622 -7.48 16.42 22.05
C GLU A 622 -6.46 15.83 23.04
N ASP A 623 -6.08 14.55 22.91
CA ASP A 623 -5.05 13.96 23.76
C ASP A 623 -3.63 14.50 23.44
N TYR A 624 -3.46 15.07 22.24
CA TYR A 624 -2.22 15.66 21.74
C TYR A 624 -2.13 17.15 22.07
N HIS A 625 -1.67 17.46 23.28
CA HIS A 625 -1.55 18.84 23.77
C HIS A 625 -0.59 19.74 22.97
N GLU A 626 0.37 19.15 22.25
CA GLU A 626 1.14 19.81 21.19
C GLU A 626 0.99 18.97 19.91
N THR A 627 0.60 19.61 18.79
CA THR A 627 0.20 18.93 17.55
C THR A 627 1.40 18.67 16.63
N TRP A 628 2.38 17.91 17.14
CA TRP A 628 3.53 17.46 16.37
C TRP A 628 4.03 16.09 16.82
N ILE A 629 4.73 15.38 15.95
CA ILE A 629 5.57 14.21 16.29
C ILE A 629 6.93 14.33 15.62
N ALA A 630 7.95 13.71 16.19
CA ALA A 630 9.28 13.63 15.58
C ALA A 630 9.76 12.18 15.53
N LEU A 631 10.14 11.73 14.34
CA LEU A 631 10.67 10.42 14.05
C LEU A 631 12.16 10.56 13.77
N VAL A 632 12.99 9.82 14.49
CA VAL A 632 14.45 9.92 14.44
C VAL A 632 15.05 8.56 14.06
N ASP A 633 15.89 8.59 13.04
CA ASP A 633 16.72 7.47 12.63
C ASP A 633 18.17 7.71 13.05
N ASP A 634 18.59 7.04 14.11
CA ASP A 634 19.96 7.13 14.61
C ASP A 634 20.98 6.45 13.68
N ILE A 635 20.54 5.57 12.78
CA ILE A 635 21.41 4.86 11.83
C ILE A 635 21.78 5.78 10.69
N SER A 636 20.80 6.43 10.06
CA SER A 636 21.07 7.36 8.95
C SER A 636 21.39 8.79 9.39
N GLY A 637 21.11 9.15 10.65
CA GLY A 637 21.16 10.52 11.14
C GLY A 637 20.00 11.40 10.64
N SER A 638 19.04 10.82 9.92
CA SER A 638 17.91 11.53 9.32
C SER A 638 16.68 11.52 10.24
N SER A 639 15.73 12.40 9.96
CA SER A 639 14.51 12.55 10.74
C SER A 639 13.34 13.00 9.87
N LEU A 640 12.14 12.71 10.37
CA LEU A 640 10.88 13.22 9.84
C LEU A 640 10.08 13.85 10.99
N GLY A 641 9.73 15.12 10.86
CA GLY A 641 8.82 15.80 11.79
C GLY A 641 7.47 16.01 11.13
N TYR A 642 6.38 15.66 11.80
CA TYR A 642 5.02 15.97 11.34
C TYR A 642 4.40 17.00 12.26
N VAL A 643 3.79 18.05 11.69
CA VAL A 643 3.10 19.12 12.43
C VAL A 643 1.73 19.35 11.80
N TRP A 644 0.68 19.35 12.62
CA TRP A 644 -0.71 19.46 12.14
C TRP A 644 -1.55 20.43 13.00
N SER A 645 -2.81 20.60 12.60
CA SER A 645 -3.85 21.36 13.31
C SER A 645 -5.04 20.47 13.64
N ASN A 646 -5.68 20.71 14.79
CA ASN A 646 -6.85 19.96 15.24
C ASN A 646 -8.19 20.55 14.75
N ASP A 647 -8.22 21.64 13.98
CA ASP A 647 -9.46 22.29 13.51
C ASP A 647 -10.38 21.36 12.70
N ARG A 648 -9.82 20.41 11.96
CA ARG A 648 -10.56 19.41 11.17
C ARG A 648 -10.24 17.96 11.53
N ALA A 649 -9.32 17.75 12.47
CA ALA A 649 -8.86 16.41 12.82
C ALA A 649 -9.99 15.62 13.51
N VAL A 650 -10.15 14.35 13.12
CA VAL A 650 -11.09 13.40 13.73
C VAL A 650 -10.33 12.33 14.49
N GLU A 651 -9.25 11.82 13.90
CA GLU A 651 -8.41 10.77 14.47
C GLU A 651 -6.95 11.05 14.12
N VAL A 652 -6.04 10.84 15.08
CA VAL A 652 -4.60 11.03 14.94
C VAL A 652 -3.91 9.76 15.42
N ILE A 653 -3.17 9.10 14.53
CA ILE A 653 -2.51 7.84 14.84
C ILE A 653 -1.04 7.88 14.37
N PRO A 654 -0.10 8.20 15.27
CA PRO A 654 1.34 8.14 15.00
C PRO A 654 1.87 6.71 14.94
N PHE A 655 2.76 6.43 13.99
CA PHE A 655 3.45 5.14 13.87
C PHE A 655 4.96 5.35 13.70
N ARG A 656 5.74 4.70 14.56
CA ARG A 656 7.19 4.62 14.45
C ARG A 656 7.60 3.62 13.36
N ASP A 657 7.01 2.43 13.37
CA ASP A 657 7.49 1.28 12.59
C ASP A 657 7.40 1.49 11.06
N HIS A 658 6.50 2.36 10.60
CA HIS A 658 6.35 2.73 9.20
C HIS A 658 6.56 4.23 8.94
N ALA A 659 7.22 4.92 9.88
CA ALA A 659 7.54 6.35 9.83
C ALA A 659 6.37 7.26 9.42
N SER A 660 5.25 7.18 10.13
CA SER A 660 3.97 7.71 9.66
C SER A 660 3.17 8.47 10.71
N LEU A 661 2.27 9.31 10.22
CA LEU A 661 1.17 9.92 10.95
C LEU A 661 -0.10 9.71 10.12
N ASN A 662 -1.01 8.84 10.58
CA ASN A 662 -2.35 8.78 10.01
C ASN A 662 -3.20 9.88 10.63
N LEU A 663 -3.62 10.84 9.81
CA LEU A 663 -4.44 11.98 10.18
C LEU A 663 -5.75 11.94 9.41
N GLU A 664 -6.82 11.54 10.10
CA GLU A 664 -8.19 11.58 9.59
C GLU A 664 -8.74 13.00 9.77
N SER A 665 -9.28 13.59 8.71
CA SER A 665 -9.85 14.94 8.70
C SER A 665 -11.26 14.93 8.16
N LYS A 666 -12.17 15.63 8.83
CA LYS A 666 -13.55 15.85 8.33
C LYS A 666 -13.60 17.06 7.42
N ILE A 667 -14.31 16.93 6.31
CA ILE A 667 -14.61 18.02 5.37
C ILE A 667 -16.08 18.41 5.57
N PRO A 668 -16.42 19.71 5.60
CA PRO A 668 -17.81 20.16 5.67
C PRO A 668 -18.57 19.70 4.43
N ASP A 669 -19.89 19.68 4.54
CA ASP A 669 -20.75 19.52 3.38
C ASP A 669 -20.50 20.69 2.40
N LEU A 670 -20.57 20.41 1.10
CA LEU A 670 -20.25 21.37 0.02
C LEU A 670 -21.47 21.57 -0.87
N GLU A 671 -21.95 22.81 -0.97
CA GLU A 671 -22.95 23.19 -1.97
C GLU A 671 -22.33 23.31 -3.38
N HIS A 672 -23.16 23.45 -4.41
CA HIS A 672 -22.69 23.63 -5.79
C HIS A 672 -21.69 24.79 -5.92
N GLY A 673 -20.51 24.49 -6.47
CA GLY A 673 -19.44 25.45 -6.69
C GLY A 673 -18.62 25.78 -5.44
N GLU A 674 -18.96 25.22 -4.28
CA GLU A 674 -18.18 25.41 -3.06
C GLU A 674 -16.94 24.52 -3.04
N SER A 675 -15.94 24.97 -2.27
CA SER A 675 -14.75 24.19 -1.99
C SER A 675 -14.33 24.31 -0.54
N ALA A 676 -13.67 23.26 -0.04
CA ALA A 676 -13.06 23.26 1.28
C ALA A 676 -11.73 22.51 1.26
N THR A 677 -10.82 22.94 2.13
CA THR A 677 -9.45 22.41 2.19
C THR A 677 -9.20 21.73 3.53
N THR A 678 -8.46 20.63 3.54
CA THR A 678 -7.91 20.06 4.79
C THR A 678 -6.97 21.05 5.46
N SER A 679 -6.81 20.98 6.77
CA SER A 679 -5.74 21.70 7.47
C SER A 679 -4.37 21.32 6.89
N ILE A 680 -3.44 22.27 6.81
CA ILE A 680 -2.09 22.00 6.29
C ILE A 680 -1.39 20.99 7.21
N LEU A 681 -0.87 19.92 6.62
CA LEU A 681 0.07 19.01 7.25
C LEU A 681 1.47 19.43 6.83
N THR A 682 2.32 19.77 7.78
CA THR A 682 3.72 20.10 7.51
C THR A 682 4.62 18.93 7.83
N VAL A 683 5.50 18.58 6.91
CA VAL A 683 6.55 17.58 7.07
C VAL A 683 7.90 18.28 7.05
N LEU A 684 8.71 18.08 8.10
CA LEU A 684 10.09 18.52 8.20
C LEU A 684 11.01 17.33 7.88
N ILE A 685 11.83 17.47 6.85
CA ILE A 685 12.68 16.42 6.28
C ILE A 685 14.14 16.84 6.41
N GLY A 686 14.99 15.94 6.88
CA GLY A 686 16.42 16.18 7.02
C GLY A 686 16.93 15.83 8.41
N GLU A 687 17.91 16.58 8.91
CA GLU A 687 18.59 16.34 10.19
C GLU A 687 17.98 17.18 11.32
N HIS A 688 16.68 17.01 11.57
CA HIS A 688 15.93 17.73 12.60
C HIS A 688 15.89 16.95 13.91
N THR A 689 16.15 17.64 15.01
CA THR A 689 15.86 17.09 16.34
C THR A 689 14.38 17.27 16.68
N TRP A 690 13.83 16.49 17.62
CA TRP A 690 12.48 16.72 18.12
C TRP A 690 12.28 18.15 18.65
N ARG A 691 13.35 18.79 19.15
CA ARG A 691 13.33 20.18 19.59
C ARG A 691 13.15 21.15 18.43
N ALA A 692 13.76 20.88 17.28
CA ALA A 692 13.56 21.67 16.07
C ALA A 692 12.12 21.55 15.56
N VAL A 693 11.55 20.34 15.57
CA VAL A 693 10.14 20.12 15.20
C VAL A 693 9.20 20.88 16.14
N ARG A 694 9.42 20.76 17.46
CA ARG A 694 8.66 21.50 18.46
C ARG A 694 8.79 23.02 18.32
N GLN A 695 9.99 23.51 18.02
CA GLN A 695 10.23 24.94 17.81
C GLN A 695 9.45 25.45 16.58
N TYR A 696 9.42 24.67 15.49
CA TYR A 696 8.62 25.00 14.32
C TYR A 696 7.11 25.02 14.65
N TRP A 697 6.62 24.02 15.38
CA TRP A 697 5.23 24.00 15.86
C TRP A 697 4.90 25.23 16.73
N ALA A 698 5.79 25.59 17.65
CA ALA A 698 5.59 26.76 18.51
C ALA A 698 5.53 28.06 17.69
N TYR A 699 6.43 28.22 16.71
CA TYR A 699 6.45 29.36 15.80
C TYR A 699 5.14 29.48 15.00
N THR A 700 4.67 28.40 14.39
CA THR A 700 3.44 28.38 13.58
C THR A 700 2.17 28.60 14.41
N ASN A 701 2.18 28.26 15.69
CA ASN A 701 1.08 28.49 16.63
C ASN A 701 1.21 29.81 17.41
N ALA A 702 2.04 30.75 16.92
CA ALA A 702 2.27 32.06 17.53
C ALA A 702 2.65 32.01 19.03
N ARG A 703 3.31 30.93 19.46
CA ARG A 703 3.84 30.80 20.83
C ARG A 703 5.20 31.47 20.89
N THR A 704 5.22 32.71 21.41
CA THR A 704 6.38 33.61 21.43
C THR A 704 7.54 33.18 22.33
N ALA A 705 7.32 32.25 23.27
CA ALA A 705 8.38 31.62 24.05
C ALA A 705 7.94 30.22 24.52
N LEU A 706 8.72 29.19 24.19
CA LEU A 706 8.69 27.95 24.96
C LEU A 706 9.36 28.30 26.30
N THR A 707 8.61 28.30 27.40
CA THR A 707 9.15 28.67 28.72
C THR A 707 10.38 27.82 29.07
N ASP A 708 11.49 28.51 29.37
CA ASP A 708 12.80 27.91 29.61
C ASP A 708 12.82 27.09 30.91
N GLY A 709 12.81 25.77 30.74
CA GLY A 709 13.19 24.75 31.70
C GLY A 709 13.52 23.45 30.94
N PRO A 710 14.43 22.60 31.43
CA PRO A 710 14.70 21.31 30.79
C PRO A 710 13.42 20.46 30.77
N ILE A 711 12.93 20.13 29.57
CA ILE A 711 11.79 19.23 29.43
C ILE A 711 12.26 17.81 29.64
N GLN A 712 11.70 17.17 30.65
CA GLN A 712 11.89 15.76 30.90
C GLN A 712 11.08 14.95 29.88
N VAL A 713 11.78 14.14 29.09
CA VAL A 713 11.15 13.19 28.18
C VAL A 713 10.84 11.91 28.97
N ALA A 714 9.58 11.49 28.95
CA ALA A 714 9.14 10.25 29.55
C ALA A 714 9.40 9.07 28.60
N GLN A 715 9.61 7.86 29.14
CA GLN A 715 9.77 6.66 28.32
C GLN A 715 8.41 6.00 28.06
N ASP A 716 8.28 5.27 26.96
CA ASP A 716 7.15 4.40 26.63
C ASP A 716 6.79 3.40 27.73
N LEU A 717 7.81 2.94 28.47
CA LEU A 717 7.74 2.16 29.70
C LEU A 717 8.70 2.76 30.73
N SER A 718 8.16 3.20 31.86
CA SER A 718 8.96 3.66 33.00
C SER A 718 8.74 2.73 34.19
N VAL A 719 9.82 2.19 34.76
CA VAL A 719 9.75 1.34 35.96
C VAL A 719 10.81 1.71 36.99
N GLY A 720 10.39 1.81 38.24
CA GLY A 720 11.31 2.09 39.33
C GLY A 720 10.71 1.75 40.69
N ILE A 721 11.58 1.66 41.68
CA ILE A 721 11.22 1.58 43.08
C ILE A 721 11.49 2.94 43.69
N VAL A 722 10.44 3.59 44.19
CA VAL A 722 10.48 4.95 44.74
C VAL A 722 9.92 4.95 46.16
N PRO A 723 10.21 5.97 46.99
CA PRO A 723 9.50 6.15 48.25
C PRO A 723 7.99 6.08 48.06
N ALA A 724 7.26 5.47 49.00
CA ALA A 724 5.83 5.18 48.84
C ALA A 724 4.95 6.43 48.60
N ASP A 725 5.40 7.60 49.06
CA ASP A 725 4.79 8.91 48.90
C ASP A 725 5.17 9.64 47.60
N SER A 726 6.10 9.09 46.81
CA SER A 726 6.53 9.67 45.54
C SER A 726 5.59 9.29 44.40
N ASP A 727 5.13 10.27 43.61
CA ASP A 727 4.13 10.06 42.55
C ASP A 727 4.70 9.72 41.16
N SER A 728 6.02 9.76 40.99
CA SER A 728 6.64 9.56 39.67
C SER A 728 7.94 8.78 39.71
N VAL A 729 8.18 8.01 38.65
CA VAL A 729 9.47 7.39 38.39
C VAL A 729 10.34 8.42 37.67
N THR A 730 11.41 8.89 38.29
CA THR A 730 12.28 9.90 37.68
C THR A 730 13.06 9.33 36.50
N ARG A 731 13.54 8.09 36.62
CA ARG A 731 14.29 7.38 35.58
C ARG A 731 14.25 5.87 35.81
N THR A 732 14.02 5.11 34.74
CA THR A 732 14.08 3.65 34.76
C THR A 732 15.48 3.17 35.16
N GLY A 733 15.56 2.27 36.14
CA GLY A 733 16.82 1.69 36.63
C GLY A 733 17.70 2.65 37.44
N ALA A 734 17.13 3.77 37.92
CA ALA A 734 17.79 4.62 38.90
C ALA A 734 18.09 3.82 40.19
N PRO A 735 19.26 4.04 40.83
CA PRO A 735 19.54 3.43 42.12
C PRO A 735 18.52 3.86 43.18
N VAL A 736 18.12 2.92 44.01
CA VAL A 736 17.20 3.12 45.11
C VAL A 736 17.99 3.46 46.36
N ILE A 737 17.67 4.55 47.05
CA ILE A 737 18.35 4.90 48.31
C ILE A 737 17.49 4.39 49.46
N ILE A 738 18.08 3.63 50.38
CA ILE A 738 17.42 3.17 51.61
C ILE A 738 18.31 3.42 52.84
N ASP A 739 17.68 3.72 53.96
CA ASP A 739 18.34 3.79 55.27
C ASP A 739 18.51 2.37 55.84
N SER A 740 19.75 1.92 55.92
CA SER A 740 20.12 0.60 56.47
C SER A 740 19.80 0.45 57.97
N ALA A 741 19.54 1.53 58.70
CA ALA A 741 19.26 1.50 60.13
C ALA A 741 17.76 1.45 60.49
N THR A 742 16.87 1.52 59.49
CA THR A 742 15.41 1.55 59.63
C THR A 742 14.71 0.75 58.52
N GLY A 743 13.40 0.54 58.63
CA GLY A 743 12.57 0.01 57.56
C GLY A 743 12.22 1.11 56.56
N ASN A 744 12.26 0.80 55.27
CA ASN A 744 12.02 1.76 54.20
C ASN A 744 10.75 1.35 53.44
N THR A 745 9.68 2.12 53.57
CA THR A 745 8.44 1.86 52.81
C THR A 745 8.59 2.38 51.39
N MET A 746 8.66 1.46 50.44
CA MET A 746 8.89 1.74 49.03
C MET A 746 7.70 1.30 48.20
N ALA A 747 7.64 1.78 46.96
CA ALA A 747 6.65 1.36 45.97
C ALA A 747 7.32 1.02 44.65
N LEU A 748 7.03 -0.18 44.12
CA LEU A 748 7.24 -0.48 42.71
C LEU A 748 6.19 0.29 41.92
N ARG A 749 6.66 1.17 41.03
CA ARG A 749 5.82 1.90 40.09
C ARG A 749 6.17 1.52 38.67
N VAL A 750 5.14 1.16 37.90
CA VAL A 750 5.25 0.89 36.46
C VAL A 750 4.28 1.80 35.73
N GLN A 751 4.76 2.51 34.72
CA GLN A 751 3.98 3.44 33.90
C GLN A 751 4.20 3.11 32.43
N VAL A 752 3.14 3.12 31.63
CA VAL A 752 3.18 2.88 30.19
C VAL A 752 2.44 3.97 29.44
N ILE A 753 2.72 4.11 28.14
CA ILE A 753 2.00 5.03 27.25
C ILE A 753 0.70 4.43 26.66
N HIS A 754 0.34 3.20 27.03
CA HIS A 754 -0.74 2.47 26.39
C HIS A 754 -2.13 3.01 26.75
N GLU A 755 -2.94 3.37 25.75
CA GLU A 755 -4.36 3.69 25.95
C GLU A 755 -5.15 2.43 26.30
N VAL A 756 -4.93 1.34 25.54
CA VAL A 756 -5.52 0.03 25.83
C VAL A 756 -4.83 -0.59 27.04
N PRO A 757 -5.55 -0.97 28.11
CA PRO A 757 -4.95 -1.53 29.29
C PRO A 757 -4.20 -2.84 29.03
N LEU A 758 -3.02 -2.96 29.66
CA LEU A 758 -2.16 -4.12 29.61
C LEU A 758 -2.34 -4.98 30.86
N THR A 759 -2.17 -6.28 30.67
CA THR A 759 -1.97 -7.25 31.77
C THR A 759 -0.56 -7.81 31.68
N GLY A 760 -0.04 -8.24 32.82
CA GLY A 760 1.30 -8.79 32.87
C GLY A 760 1.70 -9.19 34.28
N ARG A 761 3.00 -9.31 34.49
CA ARG A 761 3.58 -9.71 35.78
C ARG A 761 4.86 -8.94 36.04
N ALA A 762 5.03 -8.49 37.28
CA ALA A 762 6.27 -7.91 37.77
C ALA A 762 6.94 -8.87 38.76
N ILE A 763 8.24 -9.10 38.58
CA ILE A 763 9.08 -9.87 39.50
C ILE A 763 10.21 -8.97 39.95
N VAL A 764 10.37 -8.76 41.25
CA VAL A 764 11.42 -7.93 41.84
C VAL A 764 12.35 -8.81 42.63
N ARG A 765 13.61 -8.89 42.19
CA ARG A 765 14.70 -9.65 42.83
C ARG A 765 15.62 -8.70 43.57
N ALA A 766 15.74 -8.90 44.87
CA ALA A 766 16.58 -8.07 45.72
C ALA A 766 18.08 -8.33 45.43
N PRO A 767 18.92 -7.30 45.46
CA PRO A 767 20.37 -7.50 45.50
C PRO A 767 20.78 -8.15 46.83
N ARG A 768 21.95 -8.80 46.84
CA ARG A 768 22.43 -9.58 47.99
C ARG A 768 22.48 -8.72 49.28
N GLY A 769 21.78 -9.16 50.32
CA GLY A 769 21.78 -8.48 51.63
C GLY A 769 20.64 -7.49 51.85
N VAL A 770 19.87 -7.19 50.80
CA VAL A 770 18.58 -6.47 50.87
C VAL A 770 17.44 -7.50 50.89
N MET A 771 16.38 -7.22 51.65
CA MET A 771 15.14 -8.01 51.68
C MET A 771 13.96 -7.12 51.31
N LEU A 772 12.95 -7.73 50.67
CA LEU A 772 11.69 -7.12 50.24
C LEU A 772 10.57 -7.83 50.99
N ASP A 773 9.88 -7.15 51.91
CA ASP A 773 8.92 -7.77 52.85
C ASP A 773 9.47 -9.01 53.58
N GLY A 774 10.79 -9.04 53.80
CA GLY A 774 11.47 -10.17 54.45
C GLY A 774 11.90 -11.31 53.51
N GLU A 775 11.59 -11.23 52.21
CA GLU A 775 11.94 -12.19 51.17
C GLU A 775 13.02 -11.66 50.21
N SER A 776 13.64 -12.55 49.41
CA SER A 776 14.62 -12.14 48.39
C SER A 776 14.00 -11.80 47.03
N GLU A 777 12.75 -12.19 46.82
CA GLU A 777 12.01 -11.98 45.57
C GLU A 777 10.54 -11.71 45.90
N LEU A 778 9.92 -10.76 45.19
CA LEU A 778 8.47 -10.52 45.21
C LEU A 778 7.90 -10.62 43.81
N GLU A 779 6.69 -11.14 43.71
CA GLU A 779 5.95 -11.29 42.46
C GLU A 779 4.59 -10.62 42.56
N PHE A 780 4.23 -9.86 41.53
CA PHE A 780 2.95 -9.16 41.47
C PHE A 780 2.31 -9.35 40.10
N ASP A 781 1.01 -9.67 40.09
CA ASP A 781 0.21 -9.59 38.88
C ASP A 781 -0.13 -8.13 38.58
N ILE A 782 0.05 -7.74 37.31
CA ILE A 782 -0.31 -6.43 36.78
C ILE A 782 -1.64 -6.60 36.06
N GLU A 783 -2.64 -5.91 36.56
CA GLU A 783 -3.98 -5.83 35.96
C GLU A 783 -4.24 -4.38 35.54
N ASP A 784 -4.78 -4.19 34.34
CA ASP A 784 -5.32 -2.90 33.87
C ASP A 784 -4.29 -1.74 33.81
N LEU A 785 -3.03 -2.04 33.47
CA LEU A 785 -1.96 -1.03 33.35
C LEU A 785 -2.12 -0.21 32.07
N SER A 786 -2.33 1.10 32.21
CA SER A 786 -2.51 2.03 31.09
C SER A 786 -1.86 3.38 31.35
N ILE A 787 -1.91 4.28 30.37
CA ILE A 787 -1.45 5.67 30.48
C ILE A 787 -2.22 6.46 31.57
N GLU A 788 -3.43 6.02 31.93
CA GLU A 788 -4.22 6.61 33.01
C GLU A 788 -4.01 5.91 34.35
N ARG A 789 -3.72 4.61 34.31
CA ARG A 789 -3.69 3.75 35.48
C ARG A 789 -2.29 3.15 35.64
N PRO A 790 -1.36 3.88 36.27
CA PRO A 790 -0.05 3.32 36.58
C PRO A 790 -0.19 2.20 37.62
N PHE A 791 0.64 1.18 37.50
CA PHE A 791 0.70 0.11 38.48
C PHE A 791 1.56 0.54 39.67
N VAL A 792 1.02 0.39 40.88
CA VAL A 792 1.71 0.76 42.13
C VAL A 792 1.52 -0.36 43.16
N LYS A 793 2.62 -0.91 43.68
CA LYS A 793 2.61 -1.85 44.80
C LYS A 793 3.64 -1.46 45.83
N GLN A 794 3.19 -1.33 47.08
CA GLN A 794 4.05 -0.99 48.21
C GLN A 794 4.61 -2.25 48.87
N PHE A 795 5.84 -2.15 49.35
CA PHE A 795 6.54 -3.17 50.15
C PHE A 795 7.62 -2.50 51.00
N GLU A 796 8.08 -3.19 52.03
CA GLU A 796 9.15 -2.75 52.92
C GLU A 796 10.51 -3.26 52.41
N MET A 797 11.49 -2.36 52.33
CA MET A 797 12.88 -2.71 52.05
C MET A 797 13.72 -2.61 53.33
N THR A 798 14.43 -3.68 53.65
CA THR A 798 15.35 -3.76 54.79
C THR A 798 16.72 -4.31 54.37
N CYS A 799 17.75 -4.03 55.17
CA CYS A 799 19.10 -4.52 54.94
C CYS A 799 19.57 -5.38 56.13
N LYS A 800 20.05 -6.60 55.86
CA LYS A 800 20.46 -7.55 56.92
C LYS A 800 21.94 -7.44 57.33
N ASN A 801 22.79 -6.73 56.58
CA ASN A 801 24.22 -6.57 56.89
C ASN A 801 24.81 -5.29 56.27
N TYR A 802 25.74 -4.66 56.98
CA TYR A 802 26.49 -3.51 56.48
C TYR A 802 27.54 -3.94 55.44
N GLY A 803 27.37 -3.50 54.20
CA GLY A 803 28.24 -3.80 53.06
C GLY A 803 28.79 -2.54 52.36
N PRO A 804 29.29 -2.63 51.12
CA PRO A 804 29.61 -1.45 50.32
C PRO A 804 28.37 -0.55 50.17
N TRP A 805 28.59 0.76 50.04
CA TRP A 805 27.50 1.76 49.98
C TRP A 805 26.58 1.57 48.77
N LEU A 806 27.03 0.89 47.72
CA LEU A 806 26.23 0.49 46.57
C LEU A 806 26.17 -1.03 46.51
N VAL A 807 24.96 -1.58 46.46
CA VAL A 807 24.70 -3.02 46.34
C VAL A 807 23.99 -3.27 45.01
N ASP A 808 24.66 -4.04 44.15
CA ASP A 808 24.19 -4.41 42.82
C ASP A 808 23.72 -5.88 42.76
N GLY A 809 23.24 -6.31 41.59
CA GLY A 809 22.86 -7.71 41.32
C GLY A 809 21.39 -8.05 41.57
N GLY A 810 20.57 -7.05 41.90
CA GLY A 810 19.11 -7.18 41.86
C GLY A 810 18.55 -6.94 40.46
N GLU A 811 17.28 -7.26 40.25
CA GLU A 811 16.59 -7.13 38.96
C GLU A 811 15.10 -6.84 39.17
N ILE A 812 14.51 -6.00 38.31
CA ILE A 812 13.07 -5.91 38.11
C ILE A 812 12.77 -6.49 36.73
N GLU A 813 12.00 -7.56 36.68
CA GLU A 813 11.54 -8.21 35.46
C GLU A 813 10.05 -7.94 35.26
N LEU A 814 9.69 -7.33 34.14
CA LEU A 814 8.29 -7.16 33.70
C LEU A 814 8.03 -8.09 32.53
N ARG A 815 6.94 -8.87 32.62
CA ARG A 815 6.48 -9.77 31.56
C ARG A 815 5.10 -9.35 31.09
N PHE A 816 5.02 -8.88 29.84
CA PHE A 816 3.79 -8.65 29.10
C PHE A 816 3.63 -9.75 28.03
N ALA A 817 2.49 -9.75 27.34
CA ALA A 817 2.20 -10.76 26.31
C ALA A 817 3.23 -10.79 25.16
N ASP A 818 3.72 -9.61 24.76
CA ASP A 818 4.60 -9.41 23.61
C ASP A 818 5.99 -8.86 23.99
N ARG A 819 6.23 -8.55 25.26
CA ARG A 819 7.45 -7.85 25.70
C ARG A 819 7.90 -8.33 27.07
N ILE A 820 9.18 -8.68 27.20
CA ILE A 820 9.86 -8.88 28.49
C ILE A 820 10.87 -7.75 28.68
N VAL A 821 10.82 -7.10 29.84
CA VAL A 821 11.74 -6.01 30.20
C VAL A 821 12.46 -6.37 31.48
N ARG A 822 13.79 -6.23 31.47
CA ARG A 822 14.65 -6.47 32.63
C ARG A 822 15.41 -5.21 32.95
N VAL A 823 15.26 -4.74 34.18
CA VAL A 823 15.87 -3.51 34.67
C VAL A 823 16.75 -3.85 35.86
N PRO A 824 18.04 -3.49 35.85
CA PRO A 824 18.91 -3.75 36.99
C PRO A 824 18.44 -2.97 38.21
N LEU A 825 18.32 -3.66 39.35
CA LEU A 825 18.02 -3.06 40.64
C LEU A 825 19.31 -2.89 41.44
N ARG A 826 19.60 -1.63 41.77
CA ARG A 826 20.78 -1.23 42.53
C ARG A 826 20.32 -0.43 43.73
N VAL A 827 20.92 -0.68 44.88
CA VAL A 827 20.51 -0.09 46.16
C VAL A 827 21.69 0.64 46.77
N ILE A 828 21.51 1.93 47.06
CA ILE A 828 22.45 2.74 47.81
C ILE A 828 22.04 2.67 49.28
N LEU A 829 22.95 2.22 50.12
CA LEU A 829 22.77 2.14 51.56
C LEU A 829 23.30 3.40 52.22
N TRP A 830 22.40 4.14 52.87
CA TRP A 830 22.74 5.21 53.79
C TRP A 830 22.45 4.75 55.22
N ASN A 831 23.04 5.39 56.24
CA ASN A 831 22.68 5.14 57.62
C ASN A 831 22.53 6.47 58.34
N SER A 832 21.28 6.73 58.74
CA SER A 832 20.90 7.94 59.46
C SER A 832 21.52 8.06 60.86
N LYS A 833 22.01 6.95 61.42
CA LYS A 833 22.62 6.86 62.77
C LYS A 833 24.14 6.89 62.76
N SER A 834 24.80 7.04 61.60
CA SER A 834 26.26 7.15 61.52
C SER A 834 26.76 8.55 61.91
N GLU A 835 27.78 8.63 62.77
CA GLU A 835 28.46 9.88 63.11
C GLU A 835 29.56 10.21 62.09
N VAL A 836 29.69 11.48 61.71
CA VAL A 836 30.73 11.95 60.76
C VAL A 836 31.92 12.51 61.54
N GLU A 837 33.04 11.79 61.55
CA GLU A 837 34.33 12.35 61.96
C GLU A 837 35.00 13.08 60.79
N ARG A 838 35.07 14.42 60.86
CA ARG A 838 35.86 15.22 59.90
C ARG A 838 37.31 15.31 60.36
N GLY A 839 38.18 14.47 59.82
CA GLY A 839 39.63 14.62 59.97
C GLY A 839 40.24 15.47 58.85
N THR A 840 41.04 16.48 59.19
CA THR A 840 41.93 17.14 58.22
C THR A 840 43.07 16.18 57.87
N ARG A 841 43.07 15.68 56.63
CA ARG A 841 44.20 14.94 56.07
C ARG A 841 45.25 15.96 55.61
N ASN A 842 46.37 16.06 56.34
CA ASN A 842 47.55 16.70 55.79
C ASN A 842 48.09 15.82 54.67
N GLU A 843 48.27 16.41 53.50
CA GLU A 843 48.86 15.77 52.32
C GLU A 843 50.23 15.20 52.65
N GLY A 844 50.36 13.89 52.47
CA GLY A 844 51.61 13.17 52.68
C GLY A 844 51.49 11.80 52.05
N GLY A 845 51.58 11.76 50.72
CA GLY A 845 51.95 10.63 49.87
C GLY A 845 51.28 9.27 50.10
N VAL A 846 50.57 8.77 49.08
CA VAL A 846 50.80 7.49 48.38
C VAL A 846 49.59 7.18 47.50
N GLU A 847 49.91 6.61 46.34
CA GLU A 847 49.07 6.00 45.30
C GLU A 847 47.72 5.42 45.78
N LEU A 848 46.62 5.92 45.19
CA LEU A 848 45.80 5.24 44.18
C LEU A 848 44.88 6.25 43.50
#